data_AF-A0A4Y8PQD0-F1
#
_entry.id   AF-A0A4Y8PQD0-F1
#
_cell.length_a   1.000
_cell.length_b   1.000
_cell.length_c   1.000
_cell.angle_alpha   90.00
_cell.angle_beta   90.00
_cell.angle_gamma   90.00
#
_symmetry.space_group_name_H-M   'P 1'
#
loop_
_entity.id
_entity.type
_entity.pdbx_description
1 polymer ?
#
loop_
_entity_poly.entity_id
_entity_poly.type
_entity_poly.pdbx_seq_one_letter_code
_entity_poly.pdbx_strand_id
1 'polypeptide(L)'
;MNKGITAGSYTQIYTAANANNGNQADYWEGAANTYPNWLRVDLGGVSSLNKVVLKLPTNWGSRTQTLSVQASLDDASYSTIVNSATYTFSPSANTVTITFASVNARYVKLNFTANSGATGGQLSEFEVYGGAVSTPTPTPTPTPTTTPSPTPTPTSGTRSAFVQTAGSEYDSMSGIQLEASSEGGQNIAFIDNGDYIQFNHVDFGSGASSVNLRVASNSSGGNIEVRLDSLNGTLAGTCAVPVTGGWQNWVTQSCGLNTVSGVHSLYLKFTGGSGALFNVNWFKFISVSATPTPPGFPQPGRHTKIVSTNYPTTDVVIADYDVIGYGADNTGVSDSTSAINAAMNDCYSNGGGTVWLPDGTYKVTSTINVYAYCTLRGDWHDPDNGAGAYGTTIRAEVASGDSGPVVFQIGGSAGVKGVTVYYPNQNASNPVPYNSTLLIPGGDWIGSQNFMMSTIENVTLLNSYRGIGISVKPGDVGAGGHEVAQVKNIRATALYRGAVAYNGSDVGTWQHVKFSNSYWANAGASFNAPALTTLNSYTRANGIAFTIGELEWDQFQDIYASDYNIGMNIVKGPRGEFSGVLWGATLINTNVAVKVDAIDTRWGAAFLRSTLAGSSYSVQNNSGGYIKVADSSLSGATAGNVQVSNPGSPTSYSEPVVPKVTRAVLYDVSQSPYNAPSVSSRGPSLPTVDATSSIQSALNDAGNAGGGVVYVPAGWYKISTHLTIPANVELRGASSVPQRDEDGYSAGTVLMAYEGHNTSNPETATALLTLNGNRAGVSGLRVFYPNNNPANGVVPYPYMIRGNGSSTYVVNIGTANAYNAVDLSTYRNDNHYVHRVVGLFLNNGIVVGNSTTGWIDNVLTNGNAITRIGYNVPGWVSGSNLFSQVIDPVTRQNEKLIVINGASNEWVSNAFAYGANLGLYVKSGTVNAVNLGTDNLGTGGYTVKVDSGTAKVMNMMRYNGTTSTGPVTIYNEMHL
;
A
#
# COMPACT_ATOMS: atom_id res chain seq x y z
N MET A 1 31.74 9.41 -35.95
CA MET A 1 30.57 8.67 -36.47
C MET A 1 29.56 9.72 -36.94
N ASN A 2 29.02 9.60 -38.15
CA ASN A 2 27.98 10.51 -38.68
C ASN A 2 26.67 10.30 -37.92
N LYS A 3 26.59 10.90 -36.73
CA LYS A 3 25.46 10.84 -35.80
C LYS A 3 24.49 11.98 -36.11
N GLY A 4 23.20 11.81 -35.82
CA GLY A 4 22.17 12.78 -36.21
C GLY A 4 22.46 14.17 -35.65
N ILE A 5 22.49 15.19 -36.50
CA ILE A 5 22.78 16.58 -36.11
C ILE A 5 21.62 17.51 -36.46
N THR A 6 21.31 18.44 -35.57
CA THR A 6 20.22 19.42 -35.74
C THR A 6 20.65 20.78 -35.17
N ALA A 7 20.08 21.87 -35.67
CA ALA A 7 20.35 23.22 -35.20
C ALA A 7 19.04 23.99 -34.95
N GLY A 8 19.10 24.99 -34.07
CA GLY A 8 17.95 25.85 -33.79
C GLY A 8 17.58 26.81 -34.90
N SER A 9 18.54 27.10 -35.78
CA SER A 9 18.35 27.87 -37.00
C SER A 9 19.54 27.65 -37.93
N TYR A 10 19.39 28.06 -39.18
CA TYR A 10 20.51 28.25 -40.10
C TYR A 10 20.20 29.39 -41.07
N THR A 11 21.22 29.90 -41.74
CA THR A 11 21.07 30.87 -42.84
C THR A 11 21.44 30.26 -44.19
N GLN A 12 20.73 30.66 -45.25
CA GLN A 12 20.98 30.23 -46.62
C GLN A 12 21.10 28.69 -46.77
N ILE A 13 22.24 28.21 -47.28
CA ILE A 13 22.52 26.79 -47.54
C ILE A 13 23.40 26.14 -46.44
N TYR A 14 23.74 26.87 -45.38
CA TYR A 14 24.69 26.44 -44.34
C TYR A 14 23.99 25.62 -43.23
N THR A 15 23.45 24.47 -43.61
CA THR A 15 22.62 23.62 -42.73
C THR A 15 23.45 22.86 -41.68
N ALA A 16 22.78 22.32 -40.65
CA ALA A 16 23.42 21.56 -39.57
C ALA A 16 24.24 20.35 -40.08
N ALA A 17 23.84 19.74 -41.19
CA ALA A 17 24.52 18.58 -41.78
C ALA A 17 25.93 18.89 -42.27
N ASN A 18 26.26 20.16 -42.51
CA ASN A 18 27.61 20.58 -42.87
C ASN A 18 28.58 20.56 -41.68
N ALA A 19 28.10 20.34 -40.45
CA ALA A 19 28.93 20.31 -39.25
C ALA A 19 29.27 18.89 -38.76
N ASN A 20 28.94 17.84 -39.54
CA ASN A 20 29.26 16.45 -39.20
C ASN A 20 29.45 15.54 -40.44
N ASN A 21 29.74 16.11 -41.61
CA ASN A 21 29.86 15.39 -42.87
C ASN A 21 31.30 14.93 -43.17
N GLY A 22 32.28 15.30 -42.33
CA GLY A 22 33.70 14.99 -42.52
C GLY A 22 34.41 15.95 -43.47
N ASN A 23 33.77 17.05 -43.91
CA ASN A 23 34.31 18.03 -44.84
C ASN A 23 34.58 19.37 -44.15
N GLN A 24 35.82 19.58 -43.70
CA GLN A 24 36.21 20.85 -43.08
C GLN A 24 36.17 22.06 -44.04
N ALA A 25 35.91 21.88 -45.34
CA ALA A 25 35.81 23.00 -46.29
C ALA A 25 34.42 23.68 -46.32
N ASP A 26 33.38 23.02 -45.81
CA ASP A 26 32.03 23.60 -45.66
C ASP A 26 31.69 23.84 -44.18
N TYR A 27 30.52 24.42 -43.90
CA TYR A 27 30.13 24.79 -42.53
C TYR A 27 28.61 24.95 -42.36
N TRP A 28 28.17 24.78 -41.12
CA TRP A 28 26.90 25.28 -40.60
C TRP A 28 27.05 26.74 -40.16
N GLU A 29 26.03 27.56 -40.39
CA GLU A 29 25.91 28.93 -39.85
C GLU A 29 24.50 29.17 -39.31
N GLY A 30 24.41 29.56 -38.03
CA GLY A 30 23.16 29.97 -37.39
C GLY A 30 22.56 31.24 -38.00
N ALA A 31 21.26 31.49 -37.79
CA ALA A 31 20.63 32.67 -38.36
C ALA A 31 21.28 33.98 -37.85
N ALA A 32 21.43 34.96 -38.75
CA ALA A 32 22.16 36.19 -38.48
C ALA A 32 21.55 37.01 -37.35
N ASN A 33 22.35 37.37 -36.35
CA ASN A 33 21.98 38.20 -35.20
C ASN A 33 20.87 37.63 -34.30
N THR A 34 20.66 36.30 -34.31
CA THR A 34 19.63 35.62 -33.50
C THR A 34 20.21 34.80 -32.34
N TYR A 35 21.31 35.27 -31.74
CA TYR A 35 21.87 34.60 -30.58
C TYR A 35 20.84 34.47 -29.43
N PRO A 36 20.80 33.34 -28.70
CA PRO A 36 21.71 32.21 -28.87
C PRO A 36 21.38 31.32 -30.08
N ASN A 37 22.42 30.94 -30.84
CA ASN A 37 22.30 29.90 -31.85
C ASN A 37 22.73 28.57 -31.22
N TRP A 38 22.06 27.45 -31.54
CA TRP A 38 22.46 26.15 -31.01
C TRP A 38 22.59 25.08 -32.10
N LEU A 39 23.49 24.13 -31.85
CA LEU A 39 23.77 22.96 -32.69
C LEU A 39 23.89 21.71 -31.79
N ARG A 40 23.21 20.62 -32.12
CA ARG A 40 23.08 19.41 -31.28
C ARG A 40 23.32 18.12 -32.07
N VAL A 41 24.12 17.21 -31.51
CA VAL A 41 24.30 15.83 -31.97
C VAL A 41 23.54 14.84 -31.09
N ASP A 42 22.79 13.90 -31.69
CA ASP A 42 22.23 12.68 -31.06
C ASP A 42 23.14 11.48 -31.36
N LEU A 43 23.76 10.93 -30.33
CA LEU A 43 24.68 9.79 -30.41
C LEU A 43 23.97 8.46 -30.72
N GLY A 44 22.63 8.43 -30.70
CA GLY A 44 21.81 7.24 -30.95
C GLY A 44 21.72 6.29 -29.76
N GLY A 45 22.37 6.62 -28.65
CA GLY A 45 22.40 5.87 -27.40
C GLY A 45 23.28 6.59 -26.37
N VAL A 46 23.11 6.25 -25.09
CA VAL A 46 23.91 6.86 -24.01
C VAL A 46 25.36 6.40 -24.12
N SER A 47 26.29 7.36 -24.15
CA SER A 47 27.73 7.12 -24.17
C SER A 47 28.44 7.95 -23.10
N SER A 48 29.54 7.44 -22.54
CA SER A 48 30.40 8.22 -21.64
C SER A 48 31.34 9.10 -22.47
N LEU A 49 31.33 10.41 -22.21
CA LEU A 49 31.97 11.45 -23.00
C LEU A 49 32.93 12.27 -22.14
N ASN A 50 34.06 12.70 -22.68
CA ASN A 50 35.00 13.54 -21.94
C ASN A 50 35.64 14.68 -22.76
N LYS A 51 35.35 14.77 -24.06
CA LYS A 51 35.78 15.92 -24.87
C LYS A 51 34.92 16.12 -26.11
N VAL A 52 34.89 17.37 -26.58
CA VAL A 52 34.43 17.74 -27.92
C VAL A 52 35.55 18.43 -28.70
N VAL A 53 35.57 18.24 -30.01
CA VAL A 53 36.50 18.93 -30.93
C VAL A 53 35.67 19.68 -31.96
N LEU A 54 35.92 20.98 -32.04
CA LEU A 54 35.17 21.92 -32.87
C LEU A 54 36.10 22.48 -33.94
N LYS A 55 35.66 22.51 -35.20
CA LYS A 55 36.48 22.99 -36.32
C LYS A 55 35.79 24.07 -37.16
N LEU A 56 36.59 24.91 -37.79
CA LEU A 56 36.21 25.88 -38.83
C LEU A 56 37.03 25.63 -40.11
N PRO A 57 36.66 26.23 -41.27
CA PRO A 57 37.41 26.06 -42.51
C PRO A 57 38.86 26.50 -42.37
N THR A 58 39.79 25.68 -42.85
CA THR A 58 41.23 25.85 -42.63
C THR A 58 41.80 27.12 -43.28
N ASN A 59 41.13 27.65 -44.32
CA ASN A 59 41.52 28.88 -45.02
C ASN A 59 40.95 30.17 -44.39
N TRP A 60 40.18 30.08 -43.31
CA TRP A 60 39.59 31.25 -42.66
C TRP A 60 40.60 31.97 -41.74
N GLY A 61 40.54 33.31 -41.74
CA GLY A 61 41.26 34.16 -40.79
C GLY A 61 40.83 33.92 -39.34
N SER A 62 41.69 34.29 -38.39
CA SER A 62 41.46 34.07 -36.96
C SER A 62 40.16 34.73 -36.50
N ARG A 63 39.39 34.02 -35.66
CA ARG A 63 38.18 34.55 -35.03
C ARG A 63 37.94 33.92 -33.67
N THR A 64 37.09 34.57 -32.88
CA THR A 64 36.61 34.05 -31.60
C THR A 64 35.13 33.71 -31.69
N GLN A 65 34.72 32.65 -31.00
CA GLN A 65 33.31 32.32 -30.78
C GLN A 65 33.07 32.04 -29.30
N THR A 66 31.97 32.57 -28.75
CA THR A 66 31.58 32.38 -27.35
C THR A 66 30.47 31.35 -27.28
N LEU A 67 30.70 30.23 -26.59
CA LEU A 67 29.74 29.13 -26.49
C LEU A 67 29.86 28.36 -25.17
N SER A 68 28.78 27.67 -24.79
CA SER A 68 28.78 26.63 -23.76
C SER A 68 28.55 25.24 -24.37
N VAL A 69 29.02 24.19 -23.70
CA VAL A 69 28.71 22.79 -24.05
C VAL A 69 27.70 22.23 -23.06
N GLN A 70 26.64 21.64 -23.57
CA GLN A 70 25.57 21.03 -22.79
C GLN A 70 25.39 19.56 -23.16
N ALA A 71 24.98 18.75 -22.20
CA ALA A 71 24.70 17.33 -22.38
C ALA A 71 23.29 16.98 -21.89
N SER A 72 22.68 15.98 -22.50
CA SER A 72 21.35 15.49 -22.17
C SER A 72 21.24 13.98 -22.44
N LEU A 73 20.40 13.29 -21.67
CA LEU A 73 20.05 11.89 -21.92
C LEU A 73 18.79 11.75 -22.78
N ASP A 74 17.96 12.80 -22.86
CA ASP A 74 16.56 12.76 -23.30
C ASP A 74 16.18 13.81 -24.35
N ASP A 75 17.08 14.72 -24.72
CA ASP A 75 16.88 15.84 -25.64
C ASP A 75 15.92 16.94 -25.16
N ALA A 76 15.44 16.84 -23.92
CA ALA A 76 14.54 17.81 -23.30
C ALA A 76 15.28 18.63 -22.24
N SER A 77 16.07 17.97 -21.38
CA SER A 77 16.78 18.59 -20.28
C SER A 77 18.28 18.60 -20.54
N TYR A 78 18.86 19.80 -20.62
CA TYR A 78 20.28 20.00 -20.91
C TYR A 78 21.03 20.54 -19.70
N SER A 79 22.03 19.79 -19.25
CA SER A 79 22.98 20.23 -18.24
C SER A 79 24.17 20.90 -18.92
N THR A 80 24.54 22.11 -18.48
CA THR A 80 25.78 22.76 -18.93
C THR A 80 26.97 22.01 -18.33
N ILE A 81 27.72 21.31 -19.18
CA ILE A 81 28.92 20.54 -18.79
C ILE A 81 30.21 21.34 -18.99
N VAL A 82 30.15 22.40 -19.80
CA VAL A 82 31.18 23.42 -19.92
C VAL A 82 30.49 24.77 -19.97
N ASN A 83 30.77 25.62 -18.96
CA ASN A 83 30.22 26.97 -18.88
C ASN A 83 30.61 27.81 -20.11
N SER A 84 29.80 28.83 -20.41
CA SER A 84 30.04 29.70 -21.56
C SER A 84 31.42 30.36 -21.48
N ALA A 85 32.22 30.21 -22.54
CA ALA A 85 33.54 30.79 -22.65
C ALA A 85 33.85 31.19 -24.10
N THR A 86 34.76 32.14 -24.28
CA THR A 86 35.24 32.58 -25.59
C THR A 86 36.41 31.70 -26.03
N TYR A 87 36.25 31.04 -27.18
CA TYR A 87 37.28 30.19 -27.79
C TYR A 87 37.86 30.83 -29.04
N THR A 88 39.18 30.81 -29.17
CA THR A 88 39.90 31.37 -30.32
C THR A 88 40.20 30.28 -31.34
N PHE A 89 39.74 30.48 -32.58
CA PHE A 89 40.09 29.66 -33.73
C PHE A 89 41.22 30.35 -34.51
N SER A 90 42.36 29.67 -34.60
CA SER A 90 43.58 30.20 -35.23
C SER A 90 43.88 29.47 -36.55
N PRO A 91 44.35 30.17 -37.60
CA PRO A 91 44.50 29.61 -38.96
C PRO A 91 45.42 28.39 -39.12
N SER A 92 46.27 28.07 -38.13
CA SER A 92 47.17 26.91 -38.20
C SER A 92 46.46 25.55 -38.15
N ALA A 93 45.21 25.51 -37.66
CA ALA A 93 44.35 24.31 -37.68
C ALA A 93 42.85 24.62 -37.63
N ASN A 94 42.47 25.86 -37.27
CA ASN A 94 41.09 26.29 -37.04
C ASN A 94 40.28 25.27 -36.22
N THR A 95 40.90 24.75 -35.16
CA THR A 95 40.37 23.68 -34.32
C THR A 95 40.46 24.09 -32.85
N VAL A 96 39.40 23.84 -32.10
CA VAL A 96 39.33 24.01 -30.65
C VAL A 96 38.94 22.67 -30.03
N THR A 97 39.69 22.23 -29.03
CA THR A 97 39.34 21.05 -28.22
C THR A 97 38.89 21.49 -26.84
N ILE A 98 37.73 21.01 -26.40
CA ILE A 98 37.16 21.30 -25.09
C ILE A 98 37.05 19.98 -24.34
N THR A 99 37.80 19.84 -23.25
CA THR A 99 37.75 18.68 -22.36
C THR A 99 36.88 18.98 -21.14
N PHE A 100 36.25 17.94 -20.59
CA PHE A 100 35.43 18.02 -19.38
C PHE A 100 35.48 16.69 -18.62
N ALA A 101 35.04 16.72 -17.35
CA ALA A 101 34.90 15.50 -16.56
C ALA A 101 33.97 14.50 -17.29
N SER A 102 34.23 13.19 -17.15
CA SER A 102 33.45 12.20 -17.89
C SER A 102 31.97 12.27 -17.54
N VAL A 103 31.11 12.42 -18.55
CA VAL A 103 29.65 12.50 -18.40
C VAL A 103 28.96 11.50 -19.32
N ASN A 104 27.91 10.85 -18.83
CA ASN A 104 27.06 10.03 -19.68
C ASN A 104 26.03 10.93 -20.38
N ALA A 105 25.99 10.88 -21.71
CA ALA A 105 25.03 11.64 -22.50
C ALA A 105 24.61 10.87 -23.76
N ARG A 106 23.39 11.11 -24.22
CA ARG A 106 22.93 10.73 -25.55
C ARG A 106 22.98 11.92 -26.51
N TYR A 107 22.65 13.11 -26.03
CA TYR A 107 22.63 14.35 -26.80
C TYR A 107 23.70 15.31 -26.29
N VAL A 108 24.43 15.96 -27.21
CA VAL A 108 25.38 17.02 -26.87
C VAL A 108 25.02 18.26 -27.69
N LYS A 109 24.84 19.41 -27.02
CA LYS A 109 24.44 20.68 -27.62
C LYS A 109 25.48 21.77 -27.35
N LEU A 110 25.86 22.48 -28.41
CA LEU A 110 26.63 23.71 -28.33
C LEU A 110 25.65 24.89 -28.37
N ASN A 111 25.83 25.85 -27.47
CA ASN A 111 25.00 27.06 -27.41
C ASN A 111 25.88 28.29 -27.58
N PHE A 112 25.84 28.90 -28.77
CA PHE A 112 26.65 30.04 -29.18
C PHE A 112 25.97 31.36 -28.80
N THR A 113 26.76 32.34 -28.37
CA THR A 113 26.28 33.68 -27.96
C THR A 113 27.05 34.83 -28.61
N ALA A 114 28.20 34.58 -29.25
CA ALA A 114 28.93 35.57 -30.04
C ALA A 114 29.88 34.90 -31.06
N ASN A 115 30.18 35.60 -32.16
CA ASN A 115 31.19 35.26 -33.15
C ASN A 115 31.83 36.57 -33.66
N SER A 116 33.16 36.67 -33.69
CA SER A 116 33.85 37.89 -34.13
C SER A 116 34.03 37.98 -35.65
N GLY A 117 33.76 36.89 -36.39
CA GLY A 117 33.95 36.80 -37.84
C GLY A 117 32.66 36.68 -38.66
N ALA A 118 31.50 36.59 -38.01
CA ALA A 118 30.17 36.52 -38.63
C ALA A 118 29.07 36.91 -37.64
N THR A 119 27.82 37.02 -38.10
CA THR A 119 26.67 37.42 -37.27
C THR A 119 25.94 36.24 -36.63
N GLY A 120 26.32 35.00 -36.93
CA GLY A 120 25.83 33.76 -36.31
C GLY A 120 26.96 32.82 -35.89
N GLY A 121 26.64 31.81 -35.07
CA GLY A 121 27.57 30.73 -34.72
C GLY A 121 27.93 29.88 -35.96
N GLN A 122 29.18 29.46 -36.08
CA GLN A 122 29.68 28.71 -37.25
C GLN A 122 30.51 27.49 -36.86
N LEU A 123 30.32 26.36 -37.53
CA LEU A 123 31.16 25.15 -37.40
C LEU A 123 31.21 24.33 -38.68
N SER A 124 32.40 23.83 -39.01
CA SER A 124 32.63 22.82 -40.05
C SER A 124 32.59 21.41 -39.51
N GLU A 125 33.04 21.18 -38.28
CA GLU A 125 32.93 19.86 -37.64
C GLU A 125 32.61 20.01 -36.16
N PHE A 126 31.67 19.19 -35.69
CA PHE A 126 31.32 18.99 -34.29
C PHE A 126 31.55 17.52 -33.91
N GLU A 127 32.74 17.25 -33.41
CA GLU A 127 33.17 15.90 -33.04
C GLU A 127 33.02 15.68 -31.52
N VAL A 128 32.46 14.54 -31.13
CA VAL A 128 32.19 14.17 -29.73
C VAL A 128 32.94 12.86 -29.42
N TYR A 129 33.71 12.83 -28.33
CA TYR A 129 34.54 11.68 -27.96
C TYR A 129 34.32 11.23 -26.51
N GLY A 130 34.40 9.92 -26.31
CA GLY A 130 34.48 9.26 -25.00
C GLY A 130 35.91 8.92 -24.61
N GLY A 131 36.14 8.82 -23.30
CA GLY A 131 37.39 8.32 -22.73
C GLY A 131 37.29 6.83 -22.42
N ALA A 132 38.36 6.07 -22.69
CA ALA A 132 38.47 4.71 -22.20
C ALA A 132 38.60 4.73 -20.66
N VAL A 133 37.71 4.01 -19.98
CA VAL A 133 37.88 3.68 -18.55
C VAL A 133 38.88 2.54 -18.49
N SER A 134 40.03 2.75 -17.83
CA SER A 134 41.02 1.70 -17.57
C SER A 134 40.58 0.85 -16.37
N THR A 135 40.23 -0.40 -16.63
CA THR A 135 40.21 -1.49 -15.61
C THR A 135 41.01 -2.68 -16.15
N PRO A 136 41.91 -3.31 -15.36
CA PRO A 136 42.77 -4.39 -15.83
C PRO A 136 41.98 -5.68 -16.13
N THR A 137 42.34 -6.33 -17.23
CA THR A 137 41.72 -7.56 -17.80
C THR A 137 42.39 -8.83 -17.24
N PRO A 138 41.70 -10.00 -17.21
CA PRO A 138 42.15 -11.05 -18.14
C PRO A 138 41.01 -11.75 -18.93
N THR A 139 41.46 -12.27 -20.07
CA THR A 139 40.86 -12.62 -21.37
C THR A 139 39.89 -13.82 -21.40
N PRO A 140 38.94 -13.86 -22.37
CA PRO A 140 38.83 -15.06 -23.21
C PRO A 140 38.67 -14.83 -24.73
N THR A 141 39.09 -15.89 -25.45
CA THR A 141 39.18 -16.25 -26.87
C THR A 141 37.86 -16.21 -27.69
N PRO A 142 37.87 -16.09 -29.04
CA PRO A 142 36.71 -15.64 -29.84
C PRO A 142 35.83 -16.75 -30.46
N THR A 143 34.69 -16.32 -31.04
CA THR A 143 33.90 -16.88 -32.20
C THR A 143 32.52 -17.47 -31.82
N PRO A 144 31.45 -17.42 -32.68
CA PRO A 144 30.93 -16.37 -33.56
C PRO A 144 29.41 -16.06 -33.35
N THR A 145 29.01 -14.99 -34.00
CA THR A 145 27.69 -14.43 -34.35
C THR A 145 26.49 -15.39 -34.46
N THR A 146 25.33 -14.97 -33.92
CA THR A 146 24.01 -15.30 -34.49
C THR A 146 23.35 -14.03 -35.03
N THR A 147 22.81 -14.17 -36.23
CA THR A 147 22.14 -13.15 -37.05
C THR A 147 20.89 -12.59 -36.35
N PRO A 148 20.68 -11.26 -36.30
CA PRO A 148 19.42 -10.71 -35.82
C PRO A 148 18.29 -10.93 -36.84
N SER A 149 17.18 -11.44 -36.34
CA SER A 149 15.85 -11.39 -36.96
C SER A 149 15.42 -9.93 -37.16
N PRO A 150 14.78 -9.55 -38.28
CA PRO A 150 14.51 -8.16 -38.63
C PRO A 150 13.54 -7.48 -37.65
N THR A 151 13.93 -6.30 -37.17
CA THR A 151 13.08 -5.36 -36.41
C THR A 151 12.13 -4.64 -37.37
N PRO A 152 10.82 -4.52 -37.05
CA PRO A 152 9.84 -3.86 -37.91
C PRO A 152 10.04 -2.34 -38.01
N THR A 153 9.90 -1.82 -39.22
CA THR A 153 9.93 -0.39 -39.59
C THR A 153 8.75 0.39 -38.98
N PRO A 154 8.95 1.64 -38.48
CA PRO A 154 7.85 2.46 -37.96
C PRO A 154 6.91 2.95 -39.07
N THR A 155 5.61 2.87 -38.82
CA THR A 155 4.55 3.30 -39.75
C THR A 155 4.27 4.79 -39.57
N SER A 156 4.30 5.54 -40.68
CA SER A 156 3.84 6.93 -40.77
C SER A 156 2.34 7.00 -40.47
N GLY A 157 1.90 7.62 -39.37
CA GLY A 157 0.46 7.79 -39.08
C GLY A 157 0.00 8.16 -37.67
N THR A 158 0.87 8.32 -36.67
CA THR A 158 0.45 8.61 -35.27
C THR A 158 0.47 10.13 -34.97
N ARG A 159 -0.63 10.67 -34.41
CA ARG A 159 -0.79 12.09 -34.00
C ARG A 159 -0.59 12.21 -32.49
N SER A 160 0.14 13.21 -32.00
CA SER A 160 0.26 13.42 -30.54
C SER A 160 -0.97 14.15 -29.98
N ALA A 161 -1.55 13.63 -28.88
CA ALA A 161 -2.65 14.29 -28.16
C ALA A 161 -2.25 15.65 -27.56
N PHE A 162 -0.94 15.85 -27.33
CA PHE A 162 -0.40 17.01 -26.63
C PHE A 162 0.00 18.16 -27.55
N VAL A 163 -0.20 18.01 -28.86
CA VAL A 163 -0.09 19.09 -29.84
C VAL A 163 -1.49 19.66 -30.06
N GLN A 164 -1.58 20.99 -30.13
CA GLN A 164 -2.85 21.65 -30.45
C GLN A 164 -3.29 21.21 -31.86
N THR A 165 -4.48 20.62 -31.94
CA THR A 165 -5.05 20.08 -33.18
C THR A 165 -6.25 20.94 -33.58
N ALA A 166 -6.28 21.40 -34.83
CA ALA A 166 -7.42 22.16 -35.32
C ALA A 166 -8.64 21.22 -35.46
N GLY A 167 -9.81 21.71 -35.07
CA GLY A 167 -11.06 20.95 -35.19
C GLY A 167 -11.38 20.60 -36.65
N SER A 168 -10.87 21.38 -37.61
CA SER A 168 -11.00 21.16 -39.04
C SER A 168 -10.10 20.05 -39.61
N GLU A 169 -9.17 19.49 -38.83
CA GLU A 169 -8.21 18.46 -39.27
C GLU A 169 -8.70 17.02 -39.00
N TYR A 170 -10.01 16.82 -38.90
CA TYR A 170 -10.60 15.50 -38.65
C TYR A 170 -10.34 14.51 -39.79
N ASP A 171 -10.27 13.22 -39.45
CA ASP A 171 -10.16 12.12 -40.41
C ASP A 171 -11.54 11.61 -40.87
N SER A 172 -12.58 11.77 -40.02
CA SER A 172 -13.98 11.48 -40.34
C SER A 172 -14.91 12.44 -39.58
N MET A 173 -16.08 12.75 -40.15
CA MET A 173 -17.09 13.61 -39.51
C MET A 173 -18.53 13.21 -39.88
N SER A 174 -19.49 13.75 -39.13
CA SER A 174 -20.90 13.75 -39.49
C SER A 174 -21.53 15.11 -39.15
N GLY A 175 -22.32 15.66 -40.07
CA GLY A 175 -23.21 16.82 -39.89
C GLY A 175 -22.57 18.21 -39.90
N ILE A 176 -21.27 18.32 -39.60
CA ILE A 176 -20.58 19.61 -39.49
C ILE A 176 -20.26 20.27 -40.84
N GLN A 177 -19.98 21.58 -40.82
CA GLN A 177 -19.38 22.33 -41.93
C GLN A 177 -18.16 23.13 -41.47
N LEU A 178 -17.33 23.57 -42.41
CA LEU A 178 -16.18 24.45 -42.14
C LEU A 178 -16.50 25.89 -42.52
N GLU A 179 -16.04 26.84 -41.70
CA GLU A 179 -16.08 28.27 -42.00
C GLU A 179 -14.76 28.96 -41.64
N ALA A 180 -14.59 30.21 -42.08
CA ALA A 180 -13.41 31.01 -41.75
C ALA A 180 -13.45 31.46 -40.27
N SER A 181 -12.36 31.22 -39.55
CA SER A 181 -12.23 31.67 -38.16
C SER A 181 -11.71 33.09 -38.07
N SER A 182 -12.30 33.89 -37.18
CA SER A 182 -11.81 35.22 -36.80
C SER A 182 -10.44 35.21 -36.14
N GLU A 183 -9.96 34.05 -35.65
CA GLU A 183 -8.60 33.84 -35.12
C GLU A 183 -7.62 33.33 -36.20
N GLY A 184 -8.04 33.29 -37.47
CA GLY A 184 -7.27 32.75 -38.59
C GLY A 184 -7.51 31.25 -38.82
N GLY A 185 -7.39 30.80 -40.08
CA GLY A 185 -7.67 29.42 -40.46
C GLY A 185 -9.18 29.10 -40.58
N GLN A 186 -9.54 27.82 -40.39
CA GLN A 186 -10.92 27.35 -40.41
C GLN A 186 -11.35 26.79 -39.05
N ASN A 187 -12.62 26.94 -38.69
CA ASN A 187 -13.25 26.24 -37.55
C ASN A 187 -14.37 25.31 -38.03
N ILE A 188 -14.76 24.35 -37.19
CA ILE A 188 -16.00 23.59 -37.42
C ILE A 188 -17.20 24.39 -36.93
N ALA A 189 -18.29 24.32 -37.69
CA ALA A 189 -19.54 25.04 -37.48
C ALA A 189 -20.75 24.20 -37.91
N PHE A 190 -21.96 24.74 -37.73
CA PHE A 190 -23.22 24.06 -38.02
C PHE A 190 -23.38 22.73 -37.27
N ILE A 191 -22.81 22.65 -36.06
CA ILE A 191 -22.86 21.45 -35.22
C ILE A 191 -24.27 21.28 -34.65
N ASP A 192 -24.93 20.17 -34.98
CA ASP A 192 -26.21 19.76 -34.40
C ASP A 192 -26.05 18.61 -33.39
N ASN A 193 -27.09 18.33 -32.61
CA ASN A 193 -27.07 17.24 -31.64
C ASN A 193 -26.93 15.87 -32.34
N GLY A 194 -25.87 15.14 -31.98
CA GLY A 194 -25.56 13.81 -32.52
C GLY A 194 -24.39 13.81 -33.50
N ASP A 195 -23.94 14.98 -33.96
CA ASP A 195 -22.80 15.13 -34.85
C ASP A 195 -21.48 14.73 -34.17
N TYR A 196 -20.45 14.47 -34.96
CA TYR A 196 -19.12 14.14 -34.44
C TYR A 196 -18.00 14.49 -35.40
N ILE A 197 -16.79 14.57 -34.84
CA ILE A 197 -15.53 14.47 -35.58
C ILE A 197 -14.62 13.40 -34.97
N GLN A 198 -13.79 12.78 -35.79
CA GLN A 198 -12.94 11.65 -35.41
C GLN A 198 -11.50 11.83 -35.92
N PHE A 199 -10.54 11.38 -35.10
CA PHE A 199 -9.11 11.41 -35.39
C PHE A 199 -8.49 10.01 -35.19
N ASN A 200 -7.67 9.58 -36.13
CA ASN A 200 -6.99 8.28 -36.10
C ASN A 200 -5.66 8.37 -35.33
N HIS A 201 -5.32 7.28 -34.63
CA HIS A 201 -4.01 7.06 -34.00
C HIS A 201 -3.51 8.23 -33.15
N VAL A 202 -4.35 8.73 -32.23
CA VAL A 202 -3.99 9.78 -31.28
C VAL A 202 -3.26 9.18 -30.09
N ASP A 203 -1.99 9.56 -29.90
CA ASP A 203 -1.09 9.11 -28.85
C ASP A 203 -1.17 10.02 -27.62
N PHE A 204 -1.72 9.46 -26.53
CA PHE A 204 -1.84 10.09 -25.22
C PHE A 204 -0.64 9.80 -24.32
N GLY A 205 0.43 9.17 -24.84
CA GLY A 205 1.63 8.84 -24.09
C GLY A 205 1.33 8.13 -22.77
N SER A 206 1.91 8.63 -21.69
CA SER A 206 1.73 8.11 -20.33
C SER A 206 0.43 8.58 -19.63
N GLY A 207 -0.33 9.50 -20.20
CA GLY A 207 -1.56 10.00 -19.57
C GLY A 207 -1.96 11.42 -19.94
N ALA A 208 -3.25 11.62 -20.20
CA ALA A 208 -3.93 12.92 -20.19
C ALA A 208 -5.07 12.89 -19.18
N SER A 209 -5.14 13.90 -18.31
CA SER A 209 -6.22 14.04 -17.31
C SER A 209 -7.13 15.24 -17.56
N SER A 210 -6.82 16.05 -18.56
CA SER A 210 -7.68 17.15 -18.98
C SER A 210 -7.48 17.50 -20.46
N VAL A 211 -8.46 18.21 -21.02
CA VAL A 211 -8.42 18.74 -22.38
C VAL A 211 -8.84 20.20 -22.36
N ASN A 212 -8.16 21.00 -23.19
CA ASN A 212 -8.56 22.36 -23.52
C ASN A 212 -9.21 22.38 -24.90
N LEU A 213 -10.38 22.99 -25.01
CA LEU A 213 -11.15 23.15 -26.24
C LEU A 213 -11.43 24.64 -26.49
N ARG A 214 -11.10 25.13 -27.68
CA ARG A 214 -11.43 26.50 -28.11
C ARG A 214 -12.77 26.51 -28.80
N VAL A 215 -13.78 27.08 -28.14
CA VAL A 215 -15.19 26.95 -28.51
C VAL A 215 -15.90 28.30 -28.52
N ALA A 216 -16.97 28.43 -29.31
CA ALA A 216 -17.83 29.61 -29.38
C ALA A 216 -19.30 29.20 -29.55
N SER A 217 -20.24 29.91 -28.93
CA SER A 217 -21.67 29.65 -29.09
C SER A 217 -22.48 30.93 -29.00
N ASN A 218 -23.41 31.09 -29.96
CA ASN A 218 -24.45 32.14 -29.94
C ASN A 218 -25.84 31.59 -29.58
N SER A 219 -25.95 30.29 -29.31
CA SER A 219 -27.19 29.62 -28.92
C SER A 219 -27.11 29.19 -27.44
N SER A 220 -27.76 28.10 -27.04
CA SER A 220 -27.76 27.59 -25.66
C SER A 220 -26.49 26.81 -25.27
N GLY A 221 -25.50 26.70 -26.16
CA GLY A 221 -24.34 25.83 -25.96
C GLY A 221 -24.69 24.34 -26.12
N GLY A 222 -23.92 23.47 -25.48
CA GLY A 222 -24.09 22.02 -25.52
C GLY A 222 -22.96 21.30 -24.80
N ASN A 223 -22.68 20.05 -25.16
CA ASN A 223 -21.57 19.29 -24.63
C ASN A 223 -20.74 18.63 -25.74
N ILE A 224 -19.46 18.41 -25.44
CA ILE A 224 -18.54 17.60 -26.21
C ILE A 224 -18.17 16.38 -25.37
N GLU A 225 -18.60 15.20 -25.79
CA GLU A 225 -18.16 13.93 -25.22
C GLU A 225 -16.85 13.49 -25.87
N VAL A 226 -15.82 13.26 -25.06
CA VAL A 226 -14.53 12.70 -25.50
C VAL A 226 -14.62 11.18 -25.40
N ARG A 227 -14.62 10.49 -26.54
CA ARG A 227 -14.78 9.02 -26.61
C ARG A 227 -13.60 8.34 -27.29
N LEU A 228 -13.29 7.14 -26.84
CA LEU A 228 -12.17 6.33 -27.33
C LEU A 228 -12.67 5.15 -28.17
N ASP A 229 -11.95 4.88 -29.25
CA ASP A 229 -12.00 3.72 -30.14
C ASP A 229 -13.29 3.55 -30.97
N SER A 230 -14.44 4.08 -30.53
CA SER A 230 -15.67 4.17 -31.33
C SER A 230 -16.62 5.28 -30.85
N LEU A 231 -17.62 5.64 -31.65
CA LEU A 231 -18.64 6.66 -31.32
C LEU A 231 -19.46 6.34 -30.06
N ASN A 232 -19.54 5.05 -29.67
CA ASN A 232 -20.17 4.58 -28.44
C ASN A 232 -19.15 3.91 -27.49
N GLY A 233 -17.84 4.10 -27.72
CA GLY A 233 -16.78 3.53 -26.92
C GLY A 233 -16.59 4.28 -25.59
N THR A 234 -15.49 3.94 -24.89
CA THR A 234 -15.19 4.44 -23.55
C THR A 234 -15.29 5.96 -23.48
N LEU A 235 -16.13 6.47 -22.58
CA LEU A 235 -16.27 7.90 -22.32
C LEU A 235 -15.12 8.36 -21.42
N ALA A 236 -14.17 9.09 -21.99
CA ALA A 236 -13.03 9.67 -21.27
C ALA A 236 -13.47 10.90 -20.45
N GLY A 237 -14.46 11.66 -20.93
CA GLY A 237 -15.04 12.77 -20.19
C GLY A 237 -16.03 13.57 -21.03
N THR A 238 -16.75 14.49 -20.38
CA THR A 238 -17.74 15.36 -21.02
C THR A 238 -17.42 16.83 -20.71
N CYS A 239 -17.35 17.64 -21.76
CA CYS A 239 -17.07 19.06 -21.71
C CYS A 239 -18.33 19.88 -21.99
N ALA A 240 -18.80 20.66 -21.02
CA ALA A 240 -19.88 21.63 -21.26
C ALA A 240 -19.33 22.84 -22.03
N VAL A 241 -20.02 23.25 -23.09
CA VAL A 241 -19.70 24.43 -23.90
C VAL A 241 -20.62 25.59 -23.49
N PRO A 242 -20.08 26.69 -22.94
CA PRO A 242 -20.89 27.82 -22.50
C PRO A 242 -21.36 28.71 -23.66
N VAL A 243 -22.36 29.55 -23.39
CA VAL A 243 -22.77 30.64 -24.31
C VAL A 243 -21.71 31.74 -24.28
N THR A 244 -21.14 32.08 -25.44
CA THR A 244 -20.04 33.06 -25.55
C THR A 244 -20.48 34.38 -26.19
N GLY A 245 -21.75 34.50 -26.57
CA GLY A 245 -22.35 35.72 -27.12
C GLY A 245 -22.04 35.97 -28.59
N GLY A 246 -21.59 34.95 -29.33
CA GLY A 246 -21.35 35.03 -30.77
C GLY A 246 -20.68 33.78 -31.33
N TRP A 247 -20.93 33.45 -32.60
CA TRP A 247 -20.39 32.25 -33.28
C TRP A 247 -18.87 32.27 -33.47
N GLN A 248 -18.27 33.44 -33.30
CA GLN A 248 -16.85 33.70 -33.46
C GLN A 248 -16.24 34.33 -32.20
N ASN A 249 -17.00 34.37 -31.08
CA ASN A 249 -16.50 34.83 -29.78
C ASN A 249 -15.89 33.64 -29.04
N TRP A 250 -14.59 33.45 -29.20
CA TRP A 250 -13.89 32.25 -28.74
C TRP A 250 -13.50 32.30 -27.26
N VAL A 251 -13.82 31.23 -26.54
CA VAL A 251 -13.32 30.95 -25.18
C VAL A 251 -12.58 29.61 -25.16
N THR A 252 -11.63 29.46 -24.26
CA THR A 252 -10.95 28.18 -24.04
C THR A 252 -11.58 27.51 -22.83
N GLN A 253 -12.31 26.44 -23.06
CA GLN A 253 -12.91 25.61 -22.03
C GLN A 253 -11.93 24.50 -21.63
N SER A 254 -11.66 24.36 -20.34
CA SER A 254 -10.90 23.23 -19.81
C SER A 254 -11.85 22.26 -19.12
N CYS A 255 -11.63 20.95 -19.31
CA CYS A 255 -12.44 19.90 -18.69
C CYS A 255 -11.56 18.76 -18.19
N GLY A 256 -11.94 18.18 -17.06
CA GLY A 256 -11.33 16.96 -16.55
C GLY A 256 -11.70 15.73 -17.37
N LEU A 257 -10.78 14.77 -17.43
CA LEU A 257 -10.95 13.46 -18.05
C LEU A 257 -10.61 12.38 -17.02
N ASN A 258 -11.22 11.20 -17.17
CA ASN A 258 -10.60 9.97 -16.70
C ASN A 258 -9.26 9.81 -17.42
N THR A 259 -8.20 9.39 -16.72
CA THR A 259 -6.86 9.30 -17.32
C THR A 259 -6.87 8.45 -18.58
N VAL A 260 -6.47 9.05 -19.71
CA VAL A 260 -6.33 8.38 -21.01
C VAL A 260 -4.85 8.22 -21.34
N SER A 261 -4.40 7.03 -21.67
CA SER A 261 -3.00 6.72 -22.01
C SER A 261 -2.93 5.80 -23.24
N GLY A 262 -1.80 5.77 -23.92
CA GLY A 262 -1.63 4.94 -25.12
C GLY A 262 -2.24 5.56 -26.38
N VAL A 263 -2.33 4.77 -27.45
CA VAL A 263 -2.76 5.23 -28.78
C VAL A 263 -4.20 4.80 -29.06
N HIS A 264 -5.07 5.75 -29.35
CA HIS A 264 -6.51 5.51 -29.57
C HIS A 264 -7.05 6.20 -30.83
N SER A 265 -8.17 5.69 -31.35
CA SER A 265 -9.02 6.49 -32.25
C SER A 265 -9.88 7.43 -31.40
N LEU A 266 -9.72 8.74 -31.56
CA LEU A 266 -10.41 9.74 -30.75
C LEU A 266 -11.68 10.22 -31.43
N TYR A 267 -12.79 10.25 -30.70
CA TYR A 267 -14.07 10.83 -31.12
C TYR A 267 -14.43 12.02 -30.23
N LEU A 268 -14.79 13.14 -30.86
CA LEU A 268 -15.48 14.25 -30.20
C LEU A 268 -16.93 14.23 -30.67
N LYS A 269 -17.84 13.78 -29.80
CA LYS A 269 -19.27 13.67 -30.09
C LYS A 269 -20.02 14.84 -29.47
N PHE A 270 -20.86 15.48 -30.26
CA PHE A 270 -21.56 16.71 -29.88
C PHE A 270 -22.98 16.39 -29.44
N THR A 271 -23.37 16.87 -28.25
CA THR A 271 -24.71 16.64 -27.68
C THR A 271 -25.32 17.94 -27.18
N GLY A 272 -26.64 18.10 -27.31
CA GLY A 272 -27.32 19.34 -26.95
C GLY A 272 -28.78 19.39 -27.39
N GLY A 273 -29.34 20.60 -27.38
CA GLY A 273 -30.72 20.86 -27.80
C GLY A 273 -30.91 20.83 -29.32
N SER A 274 -32.05 21.34 -29.80
CA SER A 274 -32.35 21.42 -31.24
C SER A 274 -31.69 22.64 -31.90
N GLY A 275 -31.13 22.45 -33.09
CA GLY A 275 -30.44 23.50 -33.87
C GLY A 275 -28.97 23.66 -33.49
N ALA A 276 -28.28 24.56 -34.20
CA ALA A 276 -26.83 24.72 -34.08
C ALA A 276 -26.39 24.97 -32.61
N LEU A 277 -25.45 24.17 -32.13
CA LEU A 277 -25.02 24.12 -30.73
C LEU A 277 -23.86 25.09 -30.44
N PHE A 278 -22.75 24.92 -31.12
CA PHE A 278 -21.52 25.68 -30.93
C PHE A 278 -20.56 25.46 -32.11
N ASN A 279 -19.48 26.24 -32.15
CA ASN A 279 -18.34 26.06 -33.04
C ASN A 279 -17.13 25.59 -32.23
N VAL A 280 -16.24 24.83 -32.86
CA VAL A 280 -14.95 24.41 -32.27
C VAL A 280 -13.81 24.81 -33.20
N ASN A 281 -12.82 25.52 -32.68
CA ASN A 281 -11.64 25.94 -33.44
C ASN A 281 -10.50 24.93 -33.29
N TRP A 282 -10.09 24.60 -32.06
CA TRP A 282 -9.03 23.62 -31.81
C TRP A 282 -9.21 22.92 -30.46
N PHE A 283 -8.51 21.80 -30.26
CA PHE A 283 -8.37 21.13 -28.97
C PHE A 283 -6.92 20.76 -28.68
N LYS A 284 -6.57 20.62 -27.40
CA LYS A 284 -5.25 20.18 -26.93
C LYS A 284 -5.41 19.45 -25.61
N PHE A 285 -4.94 18.20 -25.54
CA PHE A 285 -4.87 17.48 -24.28
C PHE A 285 -3.70 17.98 -23.44
N ILE A 286 -3.88 17.97 -22.12
CA ILE A 286 -2.84 18.36 -21.18
C ILE A 286 -2.26 17.07 -20.62
N SER A 287 -0.95 16.88 -20.85
CA SER A 287 -0.24 15.76 -20.27
C SER A 287 -0.26 15.86 -18.75
N VAL A 288 -0.39 14.72 -18.08
CA VAL A 288 0.00 14.65 -16.69
C VAL A 288 1.50 14.95 -16.65
N SER A 289 1.88 16.13 -16.17
CA SER A 289 3.28 16.48 -16.06
C SER A 289 3.88 15.63 -14.95
N ALA A 290 4.72 14.66 -15.31
CA ALA A 290 5.68 14.11 -14.36
C ALA A 290 6.65 15.26 -14.05
N THR A 291 6.55 15.82 -12.84
CA THR A 291 7.59 16.69 -12.31
C THR A 291 8.92 15.93 -12.41
N PRO A 292 9.97 16.46 -13.07
CA PRO A 292 11.26 15.78 -13.06
C PRO A 292 11.79 15.81 -11.63
N THR A 293 11.80 14.65 -10.99
CA THR A 293 12.43 14.43 -9.70
C THR A 293 13.95 14.66 -9.86
N PRO A 294 14.60 15.36 -8.91
CA PRO A 294 16.04 15.56 -8.95
C PRO A 294 16.84 14.25 -9.09
N PRO A 295 18.06 14.27 -9.64
CA PRO A 295 18.89 13.07 -9.73
C PRO A 295 19.13 12.48 -8.33
N GLY A 296 18.62 11.27 -8.09
CA GLY A 296 18.72 10.57 -6.80
C GLY A 296 17.39 10.15 -6.17
N PHE A 297 16.25 10.58 -6.70
CA PHE A 297 14.93 10.15 -6.21
C PHE A 297 14.40 8.91 -6.94
N PRO A 298 13.62 8.04 -6.27
CA PRO A 298 12.94 6.91 -6.90
C PRO A 298 12.08 7.39 -8.07
N GLN A 299 11.92 6.59 -9.12
CA GLN A 299 10.94 6.90 -10.18
C GLN A 299 9.54 6.42 -9.76
N PRO A 300 8.45 6.98 -10.31
CA PRO A 300 7.13 6.38 -10.17
C PRO A 300 7.13 4.92 -10.68
N GLY A 301 6.40 4.05 -10.00
CA GLY A 301 6.31 2.63 -10.29
C GLY A 301 6.87 1.74 -9.19
N ARG A 302 6.71 0.42 -9.36
CA ARG A 302 7.20 -0.57 -8.39
C ARG A 302 8.72 -0.66 -8.44
N HIS A 303 9.37 -0.32 -7.34
CA HIS A 303 10.80 -0.42 -7.10
C HIS A 303 11.06 -1.04 -5.73
N THR A 304 10.97 -2.37 -5.68
CA THR A 304 11.18 -3.13 -4.44
C THR A 304 12.57 -2.86 -3.86
N LYS A 305 12.61 -2.40 -2.61
CA LYS A 305 13.87 -2.20 -1.87
C LYS A 305 13.69 -2.44 -0.39
N ILE A 306 14.77 -2.86 0.27
CA ILE A 306 14.87 -2.71 1.73
C ILE A 306 15.02 -1.23 2.05
N VAL A 307 14.30 -0.78 3.06
CA VAL A 307 14.39 0.58 3.56
C VAL A 307 15.23 0.60 4.83
N SER A 308 16.16 1.55 4.89
CA SER A 308 16.83 1.92 6.13
C SER A 308 15.93 2.91 6.88
N THR A 309 15.50 2.54 8.07
CA THR A 309 14.67 3.39 8.93
C THR A 309 15.53 4.15 9.92
N ASN A 310 15.09 5.36 10.28
CA ASN A 310 15.70 6.16 11.33
C ASN A 310 15.25 5.69 12.73
N TYR A 311 14.07 5.09 12.82
CA TYR A 311 13.52 4.59 14.08
C TYR A 311 13.47 3.05 14.13
N PRO A 312 13.51 2.46 15.34
CA PRO A 312 13.51 1.00 15.49
C PRO A 312 12.24 0.33 14.95
N THR A 313 12.43 -0.76 14.20
CA THR A 313 11.34 -1.62 13.71
C THR A 313 11.51 -3.07 14.17
N THR A 314 10.38 -3.76 14.34
CA THR A 314 10.32 -5.19 14.68
C THR A 314 10.64 -6.11 13.50
N ASP A 315 10.57 -5.61 12.27
CA ASP A 315 10.82 -6.32 11.02
C ASP A 315 11.83 -5.60 10.11
N VAL A 316 12.32 -6.28 9.07
CA VAL A 316 13.03 -5.64 7.95
C VAL A 316 11.99 -4.94 7.08
N VAL A 317 12.13 -3.63 6.89
CA VAL A 317 11.18 -2.85 6.09
C VAL A 317 11.46 -3.04 4.62
N ILE A 318 10.44 -3.45 3.86
CA ILE A 318 10.47 -3.52 2.40
C ILE A 318 9.42 -2.55 1.85
N ALA A 319 9.82 -1.77 0.86
CA ALA A 319 8.97 -0.85 0.12
C ALA A 319 8.88 -1.29 -1.33
N ASP A 320 7.67 -1.36 -1.88
CA ASP A 320 7.41 -1.55 -3.30
C ASP A 320 7.32 -0.20 -4.02
N TYR A 321 6.80 0.81 -3.35
CA TYR A 321 6.61 2.15 -3.90
C TYR A 321 7.16 3.17 -2.91
N ASP A 322 7.65 4.30 -3.41
CA ASP A 322 8.16 5.38 -2.58
C ASP A 322 7.52 6.68 -3.04
N VAL A 323 6.76 7.32 -2.15
CA VAL A 323 5.94 8.49 -2.51
C VAL A 323 6.77 9.67 -3.02
N ILE A 324 8.06 9.74 -2.68
CA ILE A 324 8.92 10.81 -3.17
C ILE A 324 9.12 10.68 -4.67
N GLY A 325 9.14 9.44 -5.18
CA GLY A 325 9.16 9.20 -6.62
C GLY A 325 7.90 9.64 -7.33
N TYR A 326 6.77 9.74 -6.61
CA TYR A 326 5.50 10.28 -7.10
C TYR A 326 5.38 11.80 -6.90
N GLY A 327 6.42 12.46 -6.38
CA GLY A 327 6.45 13.91 -6.17
C GLY A 327 5.87 14.37 -4.83
N ALA A 328 5.74 13.49 -3.83
CA ALA A 328 5.34 13.91 -2.48
C ALA A 328 6.44 14.80 -1.85
N ASP A 329 6.01 15.88 -1.20
CA ASP A 329 6.88 16.84 -0.54
C ASP A 329 6.96 16.53 0.95
N ASN A 330 8.09 15.95 1.37
CA ASN A 330 8.36 15.59 2.76
C ASN A 330 8.83 16.76 3.63
N THR A 331 8.84 17.99 3.11
CA THR A 331 9.07 19.22 3.90
C THR A 331 7.77 19.81 4.47
N GLY A 332 6.61 19.43 3.91
CA GLY A 332 5.30 19.87 4.37
C GLY A 332 4.89 21.25 3.84
N VAL A 333 5.64 21.79 2.86
CA VAL A 333 5.33 23.05 2.18
C VAL A 333 4.23 22.84 1.15
N SER A 334 4.43 21.87 0.26
CA SER A 334 3.52 21.53 -0.83
C SER A 334 2.57 20.40 -0.43
N ASP A 335 1.38 20.41 -1.02
CA ASP A 335 0.41 19.36 -0.82
C ASP A 335 0.88 18.04 -1.45
N SER A 336 0.99 16.99 -0.63
CA SER A 336 1.44 15.66 -1.03
C SER A 336 0.29 14.69 -1.33
N THR A 337 -0.96 15.12 -1.18
CA THR A 337 -2.11 14.21 -1.22
C THR A 337 -2.23 13.47 -2.56
N SER A 338 -2.07 14.17 -3.68
CA SER A 338 -2.14 13.58 -5.02
C SER A 338 -1.02 12.57 -5.28
N ALA A 339 0.20 12.90 -4.87
CA ALA A 339 1.37 12.04 -5.02
C ALA A 339 1.23 10.74 -4.20
N ILE A 340 0.78 10.86 -2.94
CA ILE A 340 0.53 9.69 -2.08
C ILE A 340 -0.56 8.82 -2.68
N ASN A 341 -1.69 9.41 -3.10
CA ASN A 341 -2.78 8.65 -3.73
C ASN A 341 -2.37 8.01 -5.06
N ALA A 342 -1.50 8.65 -5.85
CA ALA A 342 -0.95 8.04 -7.06
C ALA A 342 -0.13 6.77 -6.76
N ALA A 343 0.73 6.82 -5.74
CA ALA A 343 1.46 5.64 -5.29
C ALA A 343 0.52 4.52 -4.78
N MET A 344 -0.54 4.89 -4.05
CA MET A 344 -1.55 3.93 -3.58
C MET A 344 -2.33 3.30 -4.74
N ASN A 345 -2.65 4.07 -5.78
CA ASN A 345 -3.32 3.57 -6.99
C ASN A 345 -2.45 2.56 -7.75
N ASP A 346 -1.15 2.83 -7.87
CA ASP A 346 -0.20 1.89 -8.49
C ASP A 346 -0.04 0.63 -7.65
N CYS A 347 0.05 0.77 -6.33
CA CYS A 347 0.03 -0.37 -5.41
C CYS A 347 -1.20 -1.24 -5.65
N TYR A 348 -2.38 -0.64 -5.70
CA TYR A 348 -3.64 -1.35 -5.86
C TYR A 348 -3.73 -2.05 -7.22
N SER A 349 -3.36 -1.34 -8.29
CA SER A 349 -3.40 -1.82 -9.68
C SER A 349 -2.45 -2.99 -9.90
N ASN A 350 -1.30 -2.98 -9.25
CA ASN A 350 -0.33 -4.08 -9.25
C ASN A 350 -0.63 -5.14 -8.18
N GLY A 351 -1.83 -5.10 -7.59
CA GLY A 351 -2.35 -6.16 -6.76
C GLY A 351 -1.90 -6.16 -5.30
N GLY A 352 -1.29 -5.07 -4.83
CA GLY A 352 -0.86 -4.91 -3.45
C GLY A 352 0.63 -4.62 -3.28
N GLY A 353 1.03 -4.45 -2.02
CA GLY A 353 2.39 -4.12 -1.62
C GLY A 353 2.44 -3.06 -0.53
N THR A 354 3.65 -2.57 -0.27
CA THR A 354 3.92 -1.51 0.70
C THR A 354 4.32 -0.22 0.00
N VAL A 355 3.53 0.84 0.22
CA VAL A 355 3.86 2.22 -0.18
C VAL A 355 4.57 2.90 0.97
N TRP A 356 5.83 3.25 0.74
CA TRP A 356 6.69 3.86 1.73
C TRP A 356 6.58 5.38 1.75
N LEU A 357 6.42 5.91 2.96
CA LEU A 357 6.37 7.31 3.30
C LEU A 357 7.59 7.63 4.19
N PRO A 358 8.73 8.11 3.64
CA PRO A 358 9.91 8.42 4.45
C PRO A 358 9.64 9.35 5.64
N ASP A 359 10.62 9.49 6.52
CA ASP A 359 10.53 10.50 7.57
C ASP A 359 10.47 11.92 6.96
N GLY A 360 9.72 12.80 7.62
CA GLY A 360 9.42 14.13 7.11
C GLY A 360 8.01 14.57 7.44
N THR A 361 7.66 15.79 7.04
CA THR A 361 6.31 16.33 7.19
C THR A 361 5.62 16.36 5.84
N TYR A 362 4.40 15.87 5.75
CA TYR A 362 3.60 15.85 4.52
C TYR A 362 2.33 16.64 4.75
N LYS A 363 2.13 17.71 3.99
CA LYS A 363 0.86 18.44 3.98
C LYS A 363 -0.16 17.61 3.20
N VAL A 364 -1.31 17.35 3.83
CA VAL A 364 -2.41 16.58 3.26
C VAL A 364 -3.70 17.39 3.38
N THR A 365 -4.40 17.63 2.27
CA THR A 365 -5.59 18.49 2.22
C THR A 365 -6.88 17.73 1.91
N SER A 366 -6.78 16.45 1.52
CA SER A 366 -7.93 15.57 1.27
C SER A 366 -7.61 14.11 1.66
N THR A 367 -8.57 13.21 1.51
CA THR A 367 -8.44 11.81 1.93
C THR A 367 -7.33 11.07 1.19
N ILE A 368 -6.53 10.32 1.93
CA ILE A 368 -5.61 9.30 1.43
C ILE A 368 -6.36 7.96 1.42
N ASN A 369 -6.52 7.41 0.22
CA ASN A 369 -7.22 6.16 -0.02
C ASN A 369 -6.24 4.99 0.03
N VAL A 370 -6.36 4.16 1.05
CA VAL A 370 -5.54 2.95 1.24
C VAL A 370 -6.35 1.74 0.81
N TYR A 371 -6.27 1.43 -0.48
CA TYR A 371 -7.06 0.36 -1.09
C TYR A 371 -6.65 -1.03 -0.63
N ALA A 372 -7.52 -2.00 -0.94
CA ALA A 372 -7.35 -3.38 -0.53
C ALA A 372 -5.97 -3.96 -0.92
N TYR A 373 -5.37 -4.71 0.01
CA TYR A 373 -4.03 -5.33 -0.11
C TYR A 373 -2.83 -4.36 -0.17
N CYS A 374 -3.06 -3.06 0.00
CA CYS A 374 -1.99 -2.07 0.08
C CYS A 374 -1.75 -1.60 1.51
N THR A 375 -0.49 -1.41 1.86
CA THR A 375 -0.11 -0.80 3.14
C THR A 375 0.59 0.52 2.89
N LEU A 376 0.06 1.62 3.43
CA LEU A 376 0.83 2.85 3.57
C LEU A 376 1.68 2.73 4.84
N ARG A 377 3.00 2.80 4.70
CA ARG A 377 3.95 2.60 5.80
C ARG A 377 4.91 3.78 5.92
N GLY A 378 4.97 4.39 7.11
CA GLY A 378 5.96 5.41 7.45
C GLY A 378 7.05 4.93 8.40
N ASP A 379 8.01 5.82 8.65
CA ASP A 379 9.08 5.68 9.63
C ASP A 379 8.63 6.30 10.96
N TRP A 380 8.25 5.47 11.93
CA TRP A 380 7.57 5.93 13.14
C TRP A 380 8.47 5.93 14.36
N HIS A 381 8.47 7.07 15.04
CA HIS A 381 9.02 7.17 16.38
C HIS A 381 7.91 7.02 17.41
N ASP A 382 7.99 5.97 18.24
CA ASP A 382 7.09 5.80 19.38
C ASP A 382 7.32 6.93 20.39
N PRO A 383 6.33 7.81 20.64
CA PRO A 383 6.48 8.91 21.59
C PRO A 383 6.68 8.46 23.04
N ASP A 384 6.43 7.18 23.38
CA ASP A 384 6.79 6.65 24.70
C ASP A 384 8.32 6.46 24.86
N ASN A 385 9.08 6.48 23.75
CA ASN A 385 10.53 6.23 23.74
C ASN A 385 11.38 7.49 23.45
N GLY A 386 10.78 8.68 23.42
CA GLY A 386 11.50 9.95 23.26
C GLY A 386 10.59 11.12 22.84
N ALA A 387 11.09 12.34 22.96
CA ALA A 387 10.33 13.57 22.66
C ALA A 387 10.75 14.23 21.34
N GLY A 388 9.83 15.00 20.74
CA GLY A 388 10.11 16.02 19.71
C GLY A 388 10.31 15.53 18.27
N ALA A 389 10.81 14.31 18.06
CA ALA A 389 10.86 13.66 16.75
C ALA A 389 9.68 12.70 16.60
N TYR A 390 8.95 12.76 15.49
CA TYR A 390 7.75 11.93 15.25
C TYR A 390 7.85 11.08 13.98
N GLY A 391 9.01 11.11 13.33
CA GLY A 391 9.27 10.49 12.04
C GLY A 391 8.33 10.98 10.96
N THR A 392 7.68 10.07 10.25
CA THR A 392 6.70 10.39 9.20
C THR A 392 5.48 11.08 9.80
N THR A 393 5.35 12.37 9.51
CA THR A 393 4.35 13.26 10.11
C THR A 393 3.40 13.80 9.05
N ILE A 394 2.10 13.61 9.25
CA ILE A 394 1.03 14.12 8.41
C ILE A 394 0.50 15.41 9.04
N ARG A 395 0.71 16.52 8.33
CA ARG A 395 0.09 17.81 8.62
C ARG A 395 -1.25 17.85 7.90
N ALA A 396 -2.31 17.50 8.62
CA ALA A 396 -3.67 17.41 8.09
C ALA A 396 -4.33 18.79 7.98
N GLU A 397 -4.31 19.37 6.78
CA GLU A 397 -5.00 20.62 6.43
C GLU A 397 -6.30 20.37 5.66
N VAL A 398 -7.07 19.40 6.15
CA VAL A 398 -8.38 19.06 5.62
C VAL A 398 -9.45 20.04 6.08
N ALA A 399 -10.57 20.11 5.36
CA ALA A 399 -11.72 20.91 5.77
C ALA A 399 -12.30 20.43 7.12
N SER A 400 -12.57 21.37 8.03
CA SER A 400 -13.23 21.10 9.29
C SER A 400 -14.73 20.82 9.11
N GLY A 401 -15.31 20.08 10.04
CA GLY A 401 -16.72 19.73 10.10
C GLY A 401 -16.91 18.25 10.38
N ASP A 402 -18.07 17.90 10.95
CA ASP A 402 -18.43 16.52 11.23
C ASP A 402 -18.54 15.66 9.96
N SER A 403 -18.93 16.27 8.84
CA SER A 403 -18.98 15.66 7.51
C SER A 403 -17.77 16.00 6.64
N GLY A 404 -16.70 16.57 7.23
CA GLY A 404 -15.43 16.79 6.54
C GLY A 404 -14.78 15.48 6.09
N PRO A 405 -13.73 15.55 5.26
CA PRO A 405 -13.02 14.37 4.82
C PRO A 405 -12.31 13.69 5.99
N VAL A 406 -12.22 12.36 5.93
CA VAL A 406 -11.29 11.58 6.76
C VAL A 406 -9.87 11.73 6.20
N VAL A 407 -8.84 11.63 7.05
CA VAL A 407 -7.45 11.73 6.56
C VAL A 407 -7.06 10.42 5.87
N PHE A 408 -7.29 9.30 6.54
CA PHE A 408 -7.03 7.97 5.99
C PHE A 408 -8.31 7.16 5.90
N GLN A 409 -8.52 6.54 4.74
CA GLN A 409 -9.60 5.59 4.53
C GLN A 409 -9.02 4.26 4.08
N ILE A 410 -9.30 3.19 4.83
CA ILE A 410 -8.53 1.94 4.83
C ILE A 410 -9.41 0.77 4.39
N GLY A 411 -9.04 0.10 3.30
CA GLY A 411 -9.78 -1.03 2.74
C GLY A 411 -9.47 -2.37 3.42
N GLY A 412 -9.90 -3.45 2.79
CA GLY A 412 -9.68 -4.81 3.27
C GLY A 412 -8.23 -5.27 3.04
N SER A 413 -7.67 -6.04 3.96
CA SER A 413 -6.31 -6.58 3.91
C SER A 413 -5.26 -5.49 3.70
N ALA A 414 -5.62 -4.26 4.06
CA ALA A 414 -4.88 -3.03 3.86
C ALA A 414 -4.46 -2.46 5.21
N GLY A 415 -3.47 -1.58 5.20
CA GLY A 415 -2.93 -1.04 6.44
C GLY A 415 -2.47 0.40 6.36
N VAL A 416 -2.65 1.11 7.47
CA VAL A 416 -1.89 2.33 7.77
C VAL A 416 -0.97 2.00 8.93
N LYS A 417 0.34 2.10 8.67
CA LYS A 417 1.38 1.74 9.62
C LYS A 417 2.42 2.82 9.76
N GLY A 418 2.79 3.16 11.00
CA GLY A 418 3.98 3.97 11.24
C GLY A 418 3.84 5.46 10.85
N VAL A 419 2.73 6.10 11.20
CA VAL A 419 2.51 7.53 10.90
C VAL A 419 2.16 8.33 12.15
N THR A 420 2.57 9.59 12.19
CA THR A 420 2.09 10.58 13.15
C THR A 420 1.16 11.56 12.44
N VAL A 421 0.04 11.95 13.04
CA VAL A 421 -0.91 12.91 12.45
C VAL A 421 -1.18 14.08 13.38
N TYR A 422 -1.20 15.29 12.84
CA TYR A 422 -1.66 16.48 13.56
C TYR A 422 -2.40 17.46 12.63
N TYR A 423 -3.31 18.23 13.23
CA TYR A 423 -4.11 19.28 12.61
C TYR A 423 -3.54 20.64 13.05
N PRO A 424 -2.91 21.42 12.16
CA PRO A 424 -2.24 22.67 12.55
C PRO A 424 -3.21 23.74 13.06
N ASN A 425 -4.48 23.69 12.64
CA ASN A 425 -5.52 24.66 13.00
C ASN A 425 -6.37 24.23 14.20
N GLN A 426 -6.04 23.11 14.86
CA GLN A 426 -6.79 22.66 16.03
C GLN A 426 -6.44 23.50 17.27
N ASN A 427 -7.43 23.71 18.14
CA ASN A 427 -7.29 24.54 19.33
C ASN A 427 -7.86 23.82 20.56
N ALA A 428 -7.08 23.68 21.64
CA ALA A 428 -7.53 22.98 22.84
C ALA A 428 -8.59 23.72 23.68
N SER A 429 -8.63 25.05 23.61
CA SER A 429 -9.61 25.87 24.36
C SER A 429 -10.94 25.99 23.63
N ASN A 430 -10.92 25.91 22.30
CA ASN A 430 -12.11 25.88 21.46
C ASN A 430 -11.93 24.88 20.30
N PRO A 431 -12.04 23.56 20.56
CA PRO A 431 -11.80 22.56 19.55
C PRO A 431 -12.73 22.68 18.35
N VAL A 432 -12.14 22.58 17.17
CA VAL A 432 -12.85 22.57 15.90
C VAL A 432 -13.19 21.11 15.54
N PRO A 433 -14.44 20.82 15.13
CA PRO A 433 -14.81 19.49 14.70
C PRO A 433 -14.04 19.05 13.45
N TYR A 434 -13.53 17.82 13.50
CA TYR A 434 -13.05 17.08 12.34
C TYR A 434 -13.67 15.69 12.35
N ASN A 435 -13.83 15.11 11.16
CA ASN A 435 -14.18 13.71 11.02
C ASN A 435 -13.04 12.79 11.54
N SER A 436 -13.25 11.48 11.56
CA SER A 436 -12.24 10.51 12.00
C SER A 436 -10.94 10.68 11.22
N THR A 437 -9.81 10.72 11.94
CA THR A 437 -8.49 10.75 11.31
C THR A 437 -8.20 9.46 10.55
N LEU A 438 -8.49 8.31 11.17
CA LEU A 438 -8.38 6.99 10.56
C LEU A 438 -9.78 6.38 10.45
N LEU A 439 -10.16 5.94 9.26
CA LEU A 439 -11.44 5.29 9.01
C LEU A 439 -11.25 3.92 8.37
N ILE A 440 -11.75 2.89 9.04
CA ILE A 440 -12.08 1.59 8.41
C ILE A 440 -13.57 1.65 8.06
N PRO A 441 -13.94 1.78 6.78
CA PRO A 441 -15.33 1.71 6.37
C PRO A 441 -15.85 0.28 6.53
N GLY A 442 -17.12 0.10 6.91
CA GLY A 442 -17.79 -1.19 6.76
C GLY A 442 -18.11 -1.43 5.28
N GLY A 443 -19.39 -1.52 4.93
CA GLY A 443 -19.82 -1.60 3.52
C GLY A 443 -19.64 -0.31 2.71
N ASP A 444 -19.51 0.86 3.35
CA ASP A 444 -19.73 2.17 2.73
C ASP A 444 -18.46 2.83 2.13
N TRP A 445 -17.91 2.24 1.04
CA TRP A 445 -16.85 2.88 0.21
C TRP A 445 -16.64 2.26 -1.19
N ILE A 446 -15.91 1.14 -1.29
CA ILE A 446 -15.59 0.43 -2.55
C ILE A 446 -16.21 -0.98 -2.59
N GLY A 447 -17.29 -1.18 -1.84
CA GLY A 447 -18.05 -2.44 -1.78
C GLY A 447 -17.30 -3.53 -1.00
N SER A 448 -17.32 -4.77 -1.53
CA SER A 448 -16.73 -5.96 -0.88
C SER A 448 -15.21 -5.92 -0.67
N GLN A 449 -14.54 -4.87 -1.15
CA GLN A 449 -13.10 -4.65 -0.94
C GLN A 449 -12.79 -3.90 0.37
N ASN A 450 -13.80 -3.54 1.16
CA ASN A 450 -13.60 -2.79 2.39
C ASN A 450 -13.37 -3.68 3.61
N PHE A 451 -14.17 -4.74 3.71
CA PHE A 451 -14.59 -5.23 5.02
C PHE A 451 -13.56 -6.10 5.72
N MET A 452 -12.66 -6.74 4.98
CA MET A 452 -11.85 -7.83 5.51
C MET A 452 -10.54 -7.36 6.14
N MET A 453 -10.29 -7.60 7.42
CA MET A 453 -8.98 -7.53 8.08
C MET A 453 -8.12 -6.27 7.84
N SER A 454 -8.73 -5.10 7.93
CA SER A 454 -8.03 -3.82 7.89
C SER A 454 -7.14 -3.61 9.14
N THR A 455 -5.99 -2.96 8.96
CA THR A 455 -4.99 -2.77 10.03
C THR A 455 -4.65 -1.30 10.26
N ILE A 456 -4.64 -0.88 11.53
CA ILE A 456 -4.05 0.37 12.01
C ILE A 456 -2.96 0.00 13.02
N GLU A 457 -1.71 0.30 12.72
CA GLU A 457 -0.57 -0.12 13.56
C GLU A 457 0.47 0.99 13.73
N ASN A 458 1.02 1.18 14.94
CA ASN A 458 2.11 2.12 15.20
C ASN A 458 1.75 3.55 14.74
N VAL A 459 0.67 4.11 15.31
CA VAL A 459 0.15 5.43 14.91
C VAL A 459 0.11 6.38 16.09
N THR A 460 0.63 7.59 15.87
CA THR A 460 0.52 8.71 16.81
C THR A 460 -0.52 9.72 16.31
N LEU A 461 -1.50 10.08 17.15
CA LEU A 461 -2.48 11.13 16.85
C LEU A 461 -2.29 12.28 17.84
N LEU A 462 -1.72 13.40 17.40
CA LEU A 462 -1.36 14.47 18.34
C LEU A 462 -2.56 15.31 18.77
N ASN A 463 -3.56 15.55 17.93
CA ASN A 463 -4.65 16.46 18.30
C ASN A 463 -5.93 16.23 17.49
N SER A 464 -6.25 14.97 17.22
CA SER A 464 -7.47 14.61 16.50
C SER A 464 -8.72 15.05 17.28
N TYR A 465 -9.75 15.52 16.58
CA TYR A 465 -11.06 15.70 17.22
C TYR A 465 -11.76 14.34 17.40
N ARG A 466 -11.78 13.54 16.32
CA ARG A 466 -12.13 12.12 16.31
C ARG A 466 -10.92 11.32 15.81
N GLY A 467 -10.44 10.37 16.60
CA GLY A 467 -9.24 9.61 16.26
C GLY A 467 -9.50 8.50 15.25
N ILE A 468 -10.08 7.40 15.71
CA ILE A 468 -10.33 6.18 14.93
C ILE A 468 -11.85 5.97 14.79
N GLY A 469 -12.31 5.73 13.57
CA GLY A 469 -13.66 5.29 13.26
C GLY A 469 -13.65 3.93 12.56
N ILE A 470 -14.47 2.99 13.00
CA ILE A 470 -14.64 1.68 12.36
C ILE A 470 -16.12 1.42 12.15
N SER A 471 -16.51 1.26 10.88
CA SER A 471 -17.91 1.12 10.45
C SER A 471 -18.83 2.22 10.98
N VAL A 472 -18.33 3.46 10.97
CA VAL A 472 -19.04 4.65 11.51
C VAL A 472 -19.67 5.51 10.42
N LYS A 473 -19.59 5.12 9.14
CA LYS A 473 -20.20 5.91 8.08
C LYS A 473 -21.72 5.70 8.05
N PRO A 474 -22.49 6.70 7.57
CA PRO A 474 -23.94 6.58 7.49
C PRO A 474 -24.43 5.34 6.74
N GLY A 475 -23.75 4.92 5.66
CA GLY A 475 -24.13 3.74 4.88
C GLY A 475 -23.75 2.41 5.53
N ASP A 476 -22.96 2.40 6.60
CA ASP A 476 -22.65 1.18 7.36
C ASP A 476 -23.81 0.78 8.31
N VAL A 477 -24.80 1.66 8.51
CA VAL A 477 -25.91 1.43 9.44
C VAL A 477 -26.88 0.38 8.89
N GLY A 478 -26.93 -0.79 9.52
CA GLY A 478 -27.91 -1.85 9.23
C GLY A 478 -27.54 -2.81 8.08
N ALA A 479 -26.48 -2.52 7.32
CA ALA A 479 -25.90 -3.42 6.31
C ALA A 479 -24.41 -3.14 6.12
N GLY A 480 -23.57 -4.19 6.08
CA GLY A 480 -22.13 -4.09 5.81
C GLY A 480 -21.28 -3.72 7.04
N GLY A 481 -20.79 -4.75 7.73
CA GLY A 481 -19.80 -4.62 8.79
C GLY A 481 -18.37 -4.80 8.29
N HIS A 482 -17.40 -4.62 9.17
CA HIS A 482 -16.03 -5.07 8.96
C HIS A 482 -15.84 -6.47 9.56
N GLU A 483 -14.78 -7.17 9.16
CA GLU A 483 -14.38 -8.48 9.67
C GLU A 483 -12.93 -8.41 10.18
N VAL A 484 -12.64 -8.84 11.41
CA VAL A 484 -11.26 -9.03 11.94
C VAL A 484 -10.39 -7.74 11.92
N ALA A 485 -10.94 -6.58 12.33
CA ALA A 485 -10.13 -5.35 12.39
C ALA A 485 -8.95 -5.47 13.38
N GLN A 486 -7.83 -4.84 13.05
CA GLN A 486 -6.66 -4.75 13.91
C GLN A 486 -6.34 -3.31 14.26
N VAL A 487 -6.22 -3.03 15.56
CA VAL A 487 -5.72 -1.75 16.07
C VAL A 487 -4.60 -2.02 17.08
N LYS A 488 -3.38 -1.61 16.75
CA LYS A 488 -2.19 -1.95 17.54
C LYS A 488 -1.26 -0.76 17.72
N ASN A 489 -0.72 -0.57 18.93
CA ASN A 489 0.29 0.44 19.23
C ASN A 489 -0.13 1.87 18.84
N ILE A 490 -1.22 2.35 19.45
CA ILE A 490 -1.72 3.71 19.21
C ILE A 490 -1.33 4.62 20.37
N ARG A 491 -0.89 5.84 20.05
CA ARG A 491 -0.54 6.90 21.02
C ARG A 491 -1.29 8.17 20.63
N ALA A 492 -2.33 8.52 21.36
CA ALA A 492 -3.27 9.53 20.87
C ALA A 492 -3.72 10.53 21.93
N THR A 493 -3.74 11.81 21.57
CA THR A 493 -4.63 12.81 22.18
C THR A 493 -5.81 13.02 21.24
N ALA A 494 -7.02 12.67 21.71
CA ALA A 494 -8.25 12.88 20.97
C ALA A 494 -9.22 13.74 21.79
N LEU A 495 -9.74 14.83 21.20
CA LEU A 495 -10.44 15.87 21.97
C LEU A 495 -11.90 15.51 22.26
N TYR A 496 -12.59 14.83 21.33
CA TYR A 496 -14.01 14.51 21.47
C TYR A 496 -14.29 13.01 21.47
N ARG A 497 -13.75 12.26 20.50
CA ARG A 497 -13.83 10.79 20.46
C ARG A 497 -12.47 10.18 20.15
N GLY A 498 -11.99 9.29 21.02
CA GLY A 498 -10.76 8.54 20.77
C GLY A 498 -10.93 7.52 19.65
N ALA A 499 -11.58 6.40 19.96
CA ALA A 499 -11.99 5.37 19.02
C ALA A 499 -13.50 5.15 19.10
N VAL A 500 -14.14 5.03 17.95
CA VAL A 500 -15.55 4.63 17.80
C VAL A 500 -15.60 3.45 16.85
N ALA A 501 -16.12 2.31 17.30
CA ALA A 501 -16.18 1.09 16.50
C ALA A 501 -17.56 0.43 16.59
N TYR A 502 -18.11 0.10 15.42
CA TYR A 502 -19.39 -0.59 15.24
C TYR A 502 -19.29 -1.78 14.28
N ASN A 503 -20.33 -2.62 14.25
CA ASN A 503 -20.59 -3.62 13.21
C ASN A 503 -19.40 -4.55 12.88
N GLY A 504 -18.73 -5.08 13.91
CA GLY A 504 -17.72 -6.11 13.72
C GLY A 504 -18.36 -7.49 13.62
N SER A 505 -18.05 -8.22 12.54
CA SER A 505 -18.24 -9.68 12.47
C SER A 505 -16.86 -10.35 12.56
N ASP A 506 -16.78 -11.62 12.95
CA ASP A 506 -15.49 -12.26 13.31
C ASP A 506 -14.72 -11.47 14.40
N VAL A 507 -13.58 -12.00 14.84
CA VAL A 507 -12.90 -11.51 16.04
C VAL A 507 -11.80 -10.51 15.71
N GLY A 508 -12.04 -9.23 16.02
CA GLY A 508 -11.05 -8.16 15.98
C GLY A 508 -10.13 -8.16 17.21
N THR A 509 -9.01 -7.43 17.11
CA THR A 509 -8.04 -7.33 18.21
C THR A 509 -7.52 -5.91 18.39
N TRP A 510 -7.40 -5.50 19.65
CA TRP A 510 -6.98 -4.17 20.07
C TRP A 510 -5.86 -4.31 21.09
N GLN A 511 -4.65 -3.89 20.74
CA GLN A 511 -3.46 -4.08 21.59
C GLN A 511 -2.70 -2.76 21.77
N HIS A 512 -2.40 -2.38 23.00
CA HIS A 512 -1.57 -1.21 23.31
C HIS A 512 -2.11 0.11 22.74
N VAL A 513 -3.41 0.35 22.91
CA VAL A 513 -4.11 1.55 22.42
C VAL A 513 -4.26 2.55 23.55
N LYS A 514 -3.49 3.65 23.49
CA LYS A 514 -3.43 4.63 24.58
C LYS A 514 -3.96 6.00 24.17
N PHE A 515 -5.00 6.46 24.86
CA PHE A 515 -5.50 7.84 24.80
C PHE A 515 -5.03 8.64 26.01
N SER A 516 -4.19 9.65 25.80
CA SER A 516 -3.75 10.59 26.83
C SER A 516 -3.50 11.97 26.23
N ASN A 517 -3.87 13.01 26.96
CA ASN A 517 -3.62 14.39 26.56
C ASN A 517 -2.14 14.78 26.61
N SER A 518 -1.30 13.99 27.28
CA SER A 518 0.14 14.25 27.37
C SER A 518 0.83 14.19 26.01
N TYR A 519 0.32 13.41 25.05
CA TYR A 519 0.94 13.31 23.73
C TYR A 519 0.93 14.65 22.98
N TRP A 520 -0.18 15.39 22.99
CA TRP A 520 -0.18 16.76 22.43
C TRP A 520 0.60 17.74 23.30
N ALA A 521 0.35 17.72 24.62
CA ALA A 521 0.93 18.70 25.54
C ALA A 521 2.47 18.67 25.53
N ASN A 522 3.05 17.50 25.27
CA ASN A 522 4.50 17.30 25.21
C ASN A 522 5.06 17.33 23.77
N ALA A 523 4.23 17.54 22.74
CA ALA A 523 4.69 17.50 21.35
C ALA A 523 5.64 18.64 20.99
N GLY A 524 5.58 19.75 21.74
CA GLY A 524 6.42 20.93 21.53
C GLY A 524 5.75 22.00 20.68
N ALA A 525 6.40 23.17 20.62
CA ALA A 525 5.82 24.38 20.05
C ALA A 525 5.49 24.28 18.54
N SER A 526 6.24 23.47 17.78
CA SER A 526 5.98 23.24 16.34
C SER A 526 4.63 22.60 16.05
N PHE A 527 4.01 21.95 17.05
CA PHE A 527 2.70 21.31 16.95
C PHE A 527 1.61 22.09 17.68
N ASN A 528 1.86 23.35 18.01
CA ASN A 528 0.94 24.20 18.78
C ASN A 528 0.50 23.54 20.10
N ALA A 529 1.42 22.84 20.78
CA ALA A 529 1.16 22.11 22.00
C ALA A 529 0.57 23.03 23.10
N PRO A 530 -0.62 22.74 23.63
CA PRO A 530 -1.26 23.53 24.69
C PRO A 530 -0.80 23.08 26.08
N ALA A 531 -1.18 23.83 27.11
CA ALA A 531 -1.03 23.37 28.49
C ALA A 531 -1.88 22.11 28.74
N LEU A 532 -1.29 21.10 29.41
CA LEU A 532 -1.98 19.85 29.74
C LEU A 532 -3.27 20.07 30.54
N THR A 533 -3.29 21.05 31.44
CA THR A 533 -4.47 21.42 32.24
C THR A 533 -5.66 21.86 31.38
N THR A 534 -5.41 22.54 30.27
CA THR A 534 -6.45 22.97 29.32
C THR A 534 -7.08 21.76 28.64
N LEU A 535 -6.24 20.84 28.14
CA LEU A 535 -6.72 19.61 27.51
C LEU A 535 -7.51 18.75 28.49
N ASN A 536 -6.97 18.49 29.68
CA ASN A 536 -7.62 17.69 30.71
C ASN A 536 -8.98 18.28 31.09
N SER A 537 -9.07 19.60 31.26
CA SER A 537 -10.35 20.25 31.56
C SER A 537 -11.38 20.02 30.45
N TYR A 538 -10.97 20.17 29.18
CA TYR A 538 -11.87 19.98 28.04
C TYR A 538 -12.33 18.52 27.89
N THR A 539 -11.39 17.56 27.87
CA THR A 539 -11.72 16.14 27.66
C THR A 539 -12.48 15.55 28.84
N ARG A 540 -12.24 16.02 30.09
CA ARG A 540 -13.06 15.65 31.26
C ARG A 540 -14.49 16.15 31.18
N ALA A 541 -14.76 17.22 30.45
CA ALA A 541 -16.11 17.71 30.22
C ALA A 541 -16.78 17.04 29.00
N ASN A 542 -16.02 16.74 27.93
CA ASN A 542 -16.60 16.45 26.61
C ASN A 542 -16.18 15.12 25.96
N GLY A 543 -15.03 14.58 26.35
CA GLY A 543 -14.35 13.50 25.63
C GLY A 543 -14.78 12.09 26.06
N ILE A 544 -14.88 11.19 25.09
CA ILE A 544 -15.00 9.74 25.32
C ILE A 544 -13.83 9.04 24.63
N ALA A 545 -13.03 8.25 25.37
CA ALA A 545 -11.85 7.61 24.77
C ALA A 545 -12.24 6.41 23.89
N PHE A 546 -13.11 5.52 24.36
CA PHE A 546 -13.59 4.37 23.59
C PHE A 546 -15.10 4.35 23.53
N THR A 547 -15.69 4.27 22.34
CA THR A 547 -17.11 3.98 22.13
C THR A 547 -17.21 2.69 21.33
N ILE A 548 -17.76 1.64 21.94
CA ILE A 548 -17.77 0.30 21.38
C ILE A 548 -19.22 -0.17 21.30
N GLY A 549 -19.68 -0.59 20.13
CA GLY A 549 -20.99 -1.23 19.99
C GLY A 549 -20.92 -2.36 18.97
N GLU A 550 -21.44 -3.55 19.31
CA GLU A 550 -21.52 -4.68 18.38
C GLU A 550 -20.18 -5.02 17.69
N LEU A 551 -19.22 -5.40 18.52
CA LEU A 551 -18.07 -6.18 18.09
C LEU A 551 -18.27 -7.58 18.67
N GLU A 552 -18.19 -8.61 17.82
CA GLU A 552 -18.48 -10.00 18.16
C GLU A 552 -17.21 -10.70 18.64
N TRP A 553 -17.09 -10.88 19.95
CA TRP A 553 -15.97 -11.55 20.63
C TRP A 553 -14.62 -10.84 20.57
N ASP A 554 -14.59 -9.54 20.24
CA ASP A 554 -13.34 -8.76 20.14
C ASP A 554 -12.47 -8.84 21.40
N GLN A 555 -11.15 -8.90 21.17
CA GLN A 555 -10.15 -9.11 22.21
C GLN A 555 -9.33 -7.84 22.43
N PHE A 556 -9.32 -7.36 23.67
CA PHE A 556 -8.60 -6.14 24.06
C PHE A 556 -7.47 -6.48 25.03
N GLN A 557 -6.32 -5.86 24.79
CA GLN A 557 -5.12 -5.99 25.61
C GLN A 557 -4.48 -4.61 25.81
N ASP A 558 -4.23 -4.25 27.05
CA ASP A 558 -3.48 -3.04 27.43
C ASP A 558 -4.03 -1.75 26.78
N ILE A 559 -5.36 -1.62 26.80
CA ILE A 559 -6.01 -0.35 26.42
C ILE A 559 -5.90 0.66 27.56
N TYR A 560 -5.71 1.92 27.21
CA TYR A 560 -5.47 2.98 28.18
C TYR A 560 -6.25 4.24 27.84
N ALA A 561 -6.83 4.88 28.85
CA ALA A 561 -7.36 6.24 28.77
C ALA A 561 -7.11 7.01 30.07
N SER A 562 -6.66 8.27 29.96
CA SER A 562 -6.60 9.19 31.09
C SER A 562 -7.26 10.53 30.80
N ASP A 563 -7.90 11.11 31.82
CA ASP A 563 -8.42 12.48 31.79
C ASP A 563 -9.59 12.70 30.82
N TYR A 564 -10.42 11.68 30.59
CA TYR A 564 -11.64 11.75 29.76
C TYR A 564 -12.92 11.82 30.60
N ASN A 565 -14.02 12.36 30.07
CA ASN A 565 -15.32 12.27 30.74
C ASN A 565 -15.69 10.79 30.95
N ILE A 566 -15.65 10.01 29.87
CA ILE A 566 -15.87 8.56 29.90
C ILE A 566 -14.64 7.85 29.34
N GLY A 567 -14.10 6.88 30.08
CA GLY A 567 -13.03 6.01 29.59
C GLY A 567 -13.52 5.13 28.45
N MET A 568 -14.43 4.21 28.76
CA MET A 568 -15.09 3.34 27.79
C MET A 568 -16.60 3.44 27.90
N ASN A 569 -17.27 3.68 26.78
CA ASN A 569 -18.71 3.63 26.64
C ASN A 569 -19.12 2.45 25.75
N ILE A 570 -19.77 1.45 26.33
CA ILE A 570 -20.33 0.31 25.61
C ILE A 570 -21.79 0.64 25.27
N VAL A 571 -22.10 0.65 23.98
CA VAL A 571 -23.39 1.10 23.44
C VAL A 571 -23.99 0.04 22.52
N LYS A 572 -25.24 0.24 22.13
CA LYS A 572 -25.89 -0.60 21.12
C LYS A 572 -25.30 -0.29 19.74
N GLY A 573 -24.91 -1.34 19.01
CA GLY A 573 -24.52 -1.22 17.62
C GLY A 573 -25.73 -1.31 16.67
N PRO A 574 -25.56 -0.94 15.39
CA PRO A 574 -26.61 -0.99 14.37
C PRO A 574 -27.27 -2.36 14.12
N ARG A 575 -26.55 -3.48 14.16
CA ARG A 575 -27.04 -4.85 13.97
C ARG A 575 -27.16 -5.66 15.28
N GLY A 576 -26.50 -5.26 16.36
CA GLY A 576 -26.47 -6.04 17.61
C GLY A 576 -25.82 -5.34 18.80
N GLU A 577 -25.35 -6.13 19.76
CA GLU A 577 -24.73 -5.66 20.99
C GLU A 577 -23.31 -6.23 21.15
N PHE A 578 -22.47 -5.53 21.94
CA PHE A 578 -21.07 -5.92 22.16
C PHE A 578 -20.95 -7.18 23.03
N SER A 579 -19.97 -8.03 22.71
CA SER A 579 -19.42 -9.07 23.60
C SER A 579 -17.92 -9.17 23.40
N GLY A 580 -17.14 -9.26 24.48
CA GLY A 580 -15.68 -9.28 24.38
C GLY A 580 -14.95 -9.28 25.72
N VAL A 581 -13.63 -9.46 25.65
CA VAL A 581 -12.76 -9.58 26.83
C VAL A 581 -11.63 -8.57 26.80
N LEU A 582 -11.28 -8.08 28.00
CA LEU A 582 -10.29 -7.06 28.21
C LEU A 582 -9.27 -7.52 29.26
N TRP A 583 -8.00 -7.48 28.89
CA TRP A 583 -6.86 -7.73 29.77
C TRP A 583 -6.05 -6.45 29.92
N GLY A 584 -5.75 -6.05 31.15
CA GLY A 584 -4.85 -4.92 31.41
C GLY A 584 -5.44 -3.53 31.09
N ALA A 585 -6.77 -3.38 31.01
CA ALA A 585 -7.37 -2.09 30.71
C ALA A 585 -7.10 -1.07 31.83
N THR A 586 -6.60 0.12 31.49
CA THR A 586 -6.28 1.19 32.44
C THR A 586 -7.06 2.45 32.08
N LEU A 587 -8.20 2.65 32.74
CA LEU A 587 -9.12 3.77 32.51
C LEU A 587 -9.15 4.63 33.77
N ILE A 588 -8.34 5.70 33.79
CA ILE A 588 -8.02 6.45 35.02
C ILE A 588 -8.32 7.94 34.88
N ASN A 589 -8.51 8.61 36.02
CA ASN A 589 -8.83 10.05 36.06
C ASN A 589 -10.03 10.39 35.15
N THR A 590 -11.05 9.52 35.11
CA THR A 590 -12.27 9.77 34.34
C THR A 590 -13.40 10.26 35.24
N ASN A 591 -14.54 10.70 34.67
CA ASN A 591 -15.77 10.81 35.48
C ASN A 591 -16.40 9.42 35.64
N VAL A 592 -16.50 8.67 34.54
CA VAL A 592 -16.93 7.27 34.52
C VAL A 592 -15.88 6.44 33.78
N ALA A 593 -15.27 5.45 34.45
CA ALA A 593 -14.25 4.63 33.80
C ALA A 593 -14.88 3.69 32.76
N VAL A 594 -15.91 2.94 33.13
CA VAL A 594 -16.69 2.12 32.18
C VAL A 594 -18.18 2.47 32.31
N LYS A 595 -18.79 2.92 31.23
CA LYS A 595 -20.23 3.13 31.09
C LYS A 595 -20.80 2.08 30.14
N VAL A 596 -21.91 1.45 30.50
CA VAL A 596 -22.57 0.44 29.68
C VAL A 596 -24.02 0.85 29.50
N ASP A 597 -24.35 1.33 28.31
CA ASP A 597 -25.71 1.70 27.92
C ASP A 597 -26.46 0.50 27.33
N ALA A 598 -25.77 -0.38 26.59
CA ALA A 598 -26.30 -1.66 26.12
C ALA A 598 -25.16 -2.66 25.91
N ILE A 599 -25.43 -3.96 26.11
CA ILE A 599 -24.46 -5.05 25.92
C ILE A 599 -25.23 -6.36 25.69
N ASP A 600 -24.58 -7.37 25.10
CA ASP A 600 -25.23 -8.68 24.91
C ASP A 600 -25.56 -9.30 26.27
N THR A 601 -26.85 -9.59 26.51
CA THR A 601 -27.31 -10.07 27.82
C THR A 601 -26.96 -11.53 28.10
N ARG A 602 -26.55 -12.28 27.08
CA ARG A 602 -26.12 -13.68 27.19
C ARG A 602 -24.67 -13.76 27.66
N TRP A 603 -23.81 -12.89 27.11
CA TRP A 603 -22.36 -13.00 27.27
C TRP A 603 -21.67 -11.82 27.98
N GLY A 604 -22.25 -10.61 27.93
CA GLY A 604 -21.67 -9.45 28.60
C GLY A 604 -20.24 -9.13 28.16
N ALA A 605 -19.43 -8.61 29.09
CA ALA A 605 -18.00 -8.41 28.90
C ALA A 605 -17.20 -8.73 30.17
N ALA A 606 -15.92 -9.07 30.01
CA ALA A 606 -15.04 -9.42 31.12
C ALA A 606 -13.75 -8.58 31.12
N PHE A 607 -13.43 -8.00 32.28
CA PHE A 607 -12.21 -7.26 32.56
C PHE A 607 -11.34 -8.05 33.53
N LEU A 608 -10.06 -8.20 33.22
CA LEU A 608 -9.09 -8.87 34.07
C LEU A 608 -7.84 -8.00 34.20
N ARG A 609 -7.31 -7.91 35.43
CA ARG A 609 -6.10 -7.12 35.75
C ARG A 609 -6.15 -5.68 35.27
N SER A 610 -7.34 -5.09 35.38
CA SER A 610 -7.62 -3.75 34.93
C SER A 610 -7.55 -2.74 36.08
N THR A 611 -7.38 -1.47 35.76
CA THR A 611 -7.51 -0.35 36.69
C THR A 611 -8.63 0.55 36.17
N LEU A 612 -9.77 0.57 36.85
CA LEU A 612 -10.95 1.33 36.47
C LEU A 612 -11.23 2.40 37.55
N ALA A 613 -10.80 3.63 37.28
CA ALA A 613 -10.89 4.74 38.22
C ALA A 613 -11.65 5.93 37.62
N GLY A 614 -12.91 6.08 38.05
CA GLY A 614 -13.76 7.23 37.73
C GLY A 614 -14.15 7.99 38.99
N SER A 615 -14.22 9.32 38.92
CA SER A 615 -14.61 10.16 40.06
C SER A 615 -16.06 9.97 40.48
N SER A 616 -16.93 9.59 39.54
CA SER A 616 -18.33 9.23 39.81
C SER A 616 -18.50 7.72 39.87
N TYR A 617 -18.05 6.99 38.84
CA TYR A 617 -18.19 5.54 38.75
C TYR A 617 -16.94 4.85 38.22
N SER A 618 -16.52 3.76 38.86
CA SER A 618 -15.58 2.80 38.28
C SER A 618 -16.27 2.00 37.16
N VAL A 619 -17.50 1.53 37.41
CA VAL A 619 -18.37 0.91 36.42
C VAL A 619 -19.81 1.37 36.64
N GLN A 620 -20.44 1.91 35.60
CA GLN A 620 -21.86 2.24 35.56
C GLN A 620 -22.54 1.37 34.50
N ASN A 621 -23.13 0.26 34.91
CA ASN A 621 -23.87 -0.63 34.01
C ASN A 621 -25.37 -0.33 34.07
N ASN A 622 -25.90 0.27 33.00
CA ASN A 622 -27.32 0.60 32.86
C ASN A 622 -28.11 -0.46 32.05
N SER A 623 -27.44 -1.54 31.63
CA SER A 623 -28.02 -2.61 30.81
C SER A 623 -28.46 -3.82 31.66
N GLY A 624 -29.15 -4.77 31.02
CA GLY A 624 -29.49 -6.06 31.63
C GLY A 624 -28.34 -7.10 31.61
N GLY A 625 -27.31 -6.90 30.79
CA GLY A 625 -26.17 -7.80 30.69
C GLY A 625 -25.17 -7.58 31.82
N TYR A 626 -24.24 -8.52 32.01
CA TYR A 626 -23.26 -8.45 33.10
C TYR A 626 -21.91 -7.90 32.67
N ILE A 627 -21.20 -7.29 33.62
CA ILE A 627 -19.78 -6.96 33.51
C ILE A 627 -19.02 -7.73 34.58
N LYS A 628 -18.11 -8.62 34.17
CA LYS A 628 -17.21 -9.31 35.11
C LYS A 628 -15.91 -8.55 35.25
N VAL A 629 -15.45 -8.39 36.47
CA VAL A 629 -14.21 -7.69 36.82
C VAL A 629 -13.41 -8.54 37.78
N ALA A 630 -12.28 -9.07 37.32
CA ALA A 630 -11.43 -9.97 38.08
C ALA A 630 -10.03 -9.38 38.30
N ASP A 631 -9.46 -9.58 39.50
CA ASP A 631 -8.10 -9.16 39.89
C ASP A 631 -7.77 -7.71 39.48
N SER A 632 -8.74 -6.81 39.63
CA SER A 632 -8.69 -5.44 39.11
C SER A 632 -8.85 -4.41 40.22
N SER A 633 -8.30 -3.22 40.02
CA SER A 633 -8.44 -2.08 40.93
C SER A 633 -9.61 -1.20 40.51
N LEU A 634 -10.56 -0.97 41.42
CA LEU A 634 -11.73 -0.12 41.19
C LEU A 634 -11.70 1.11 42.10
N SER A 635 -11.91 2.30 41.52
CA SER A 635 -12.08 3.55 42.27
C SER A 635 -13.27 4.34 41.73
N GLY A 636 -14.16 4.79 42.63
CA GLY A 636 -15.49 5.31 42.29
C GLY A 636 -16.60 4.30 42.53
N ALA A 637 -17.86 4.72 42.43
CA ALA A 637 -18.99 3.83 42.66
C ALA A 637 -19.09 2.73 41.58
N THR A 638 -19.61 1.56 41.95
CA THR A 638 -19.92 0.46 41.02
C THR A 638 -21.43 0.24 41.04
N ALA A 639 -22.09 0.26 39.88
CA ALA A 639 -23.54 0.16 39.78
C ALA A 639 -24.00 -0.77 38.63
N GLY A 640 -25.15 -1.41 38.83
CA GLY A 640 -25.76 -2.35 37.87
C GLY A 640 -25.30 -3.80 38.06
N ASN A 641 -25.51 -4.62 37.03
CA ASN A 641 -25.11 -6.03 37.05
C ASN A 641 -23.59 -6.15 36.83
N VAL A 642 -22.82 -6.00 37.91
CA VAL A 642 -21.35 -6.04 37.91
C VAL A 642 -20.89 -7.09 38.92
N GLN A 643 -20.04 -8.02 38.49
CA GLN A 643 -19.47 -9.06 39.32
C GLN A 643 -17.98 -8.79 39.54
N VAL A 644 -17.56 -8.69 40.79
CA VAL A 644 -16.16 -8.43 41.15
C VAL A 644 -15.56 -9.64 41.86
N SER A 645 -14.40 -10.10 41.43
CA SER A 645 -13.69 -11.26 42.00
C SER A 645 -12.17 -11.05 42.05
N ASN A 646 -11.47 -11.82 42.87
CA ASN A 646 -10.00 -11.81 42.96
C ASN A 646 -9.45 -13.26 43.00
N PRO A 647 -9.52 -13.99 41.87
CA PRO A 647 -9.10 -15.38 41.81
C PRO A 647 -7.57 -15.59 41.88
N GLY A 648 -6.77 -14.51 41.90
CA GLY A 648 -5.32 -14.61 42.03
C GLY A 648 -4.62 -15.03 40.74
N SER A 649 -5.00 -14.41 39.61
CA SER A 649 -4.36 -14.64 38.31
C SER A 649 -2.86 -14.37 38.31
N PRO A 650 -2.06 -15.12 37.51
CA PRO A 650 -0.62 -14.91 37.40
C PRO A 650 -0.28 -13.48 36.98
N THR A 651 0.77 -12.93 37.57
CA THR A 651 1.12 -11.51 37.37
C THR A 651 2.04 -11.24 36.18
N SER A 652 2.74 -12.25 35.66
CA SER A 652 3.75 -12.09 34.61
C SER A 652 3.18 -12.38 33.22
N TYR A 653 2.95 -11.35 32.41
CA TYR A 653 2.90 -11.47 30.95
C TYR A 653 4.05 -10.61 30.42
N SER A 654 4.86 -11.15 29.53
CA SER A 654 5.93 -10.40 28.87
C SER A 654 5.74 -10.50 27.37
N GLU A 655 5.79 -9.35 26.71
CA GLU A 655 5.81 -9.29 25.26
C GLU A 655 6.99 -10.09 24.68
N PRO A 656 6.77 -10.88 23.63
CA PRO A 656 7.83 -11.64 22.99
C PRO A 656 8.83 -10.71 22.28
N VAL A 657 10.10 -11.13 22.25
CA VAL A 657 11.06 -10.59 21.29
C VAL A 657 10.78 -11.22 19.94
N VAL A 658 10.28 -10.43 18.99
CA VAL A 658 9.96 -10.89 17.63
C VAL A 658 11.25 -11.33 16.92
N PRO A 659 11.39 -12.60 16.51
CA PRO A 659 12.52 -13.04 15.71
C PRO A 659 12.51 -12.37 14.33
N LYS A 660 13.69 -12.05 13.81
CA LYS A 660 13.91 -11.58 12.44
C LYS A 660 15.28 -12.02 11.93
N VAL A 661 15.48 -11.95 10.62
CA VAL A 661 16.80 -12.17 10.01
C VAL A 661 17.82 -11.15 10.53
N THR A 662 19.08 -11.56 10.63
CA THR A 662 20.18 -10.67 11.04
C THR A 662 20.86 -9.98 9.84
N ARG A 663 20.56 -10.40 8.61
CA ARG A 663 21.10 -9.85 7.37
C ARG A 663 19.97 -9.23 6.54
N ALA A 664 19.97 -7.91 6.41
CA ALA A 664 18.99 -7.19 5.61
C ALA A 664 19.46 -7.07 4.14
N VAL A 665 19.42 -8.19 3.42
CA VAL A 665 19.70 -8.25 1.97
C VAL A 665 18.50 -8.82 1.24
N LEU A 666 18.11 -8.19 0.14
CA LEU A 666 16.93 -8.51 -0.63
C LEU A 666 17.26 -9.44 -1.81
N TYR A 667 16.46 -10.49 -1.96
CA TYR A 667 16.46 -11.39 -3.12
C TYR A 667 15.05 -11.38 -3.71
N ASP A 668 14.79 -10.49 -4.68
CA ASP A 668 13.48 -10.36 -5.32
C ASP A 668 13.31 -11.46 -6.38
N VAL A 669 12.39 -12.39 -6.14
CA VAL A 669 12.18 -13.54 -7.03
C VAL A 669 11.65 -13.15 -8.40
N SER A 670 11.04 -11.97 -8.56
CA SER A 670 10.54 -11.49 -9.86
C SER A 670 11.65 -11.00 -10.78
N GLN A 671 12.83 -10.70 -10.23
CA GLN A 671 13.96 -10.15 -10.97
C GLN A 671 14.94 -11.23 -11.41
N SER A 672 15.78 -10.89 -12.39
CA SER A 672 16.93 -11.71 -12.76
C SER A 672 17.89 -11.88 -11.55
N PRO A 673 18.42 -13.09 -11.30
CA PRO A 673 18.37 -14.29 -12.16
C PRO A 673 17.15 -15.21 -11.96
N TYR A 674 16.28 -14.95 -10.99
CA TYR A 674 15.25 -15.89 -10.56
C TYR A 674 14.04 -15.95 -11.48
N ASN A 675 13.55 -14.78 -11.92
CA ASN A 675 12.45 -14.61 -12.89
C ASN A 675 11.23 -15.51 -12.59
N ALA A 676 10.81 -15.58 -11.32
CA ALA A 676 9.73 -16.46 -10.88
C ALA A 676 8.40 -16.11 -11.59
N PRO A 677 7.80 -17.06 -12.32
CA PRO A 677 6.56 -16.83 -13.04
C PRO A 677 5.40 -16.62 -12.05
N SER A 678 4.52 -15.68 -12.39
CA SER A 678 3.27 -15.44 -11.67
C SER A 678 2.20 -14.95 -12.63
N VAL A 679 0.96 -14.94 -12.16
CA VAL A 679 -0.15 -14.23 -12.80
C VAL A 679 -0.59 -13.06 -11.92
N SER A 680 -1.28 -12.09 -12.53
CA SER A 680 -1.84 -10.94 -11.81
C SER A 680 -2.69 -11.43 -10.64
N SER A 681 -2.47 -10.86 -9.45
CA SER A 681 -3.20 -11.23 -8.25
C SER A 681 -4.66 -10.76 -8.28
N ARG A 682 -5.12 -10.07 -9.31
CA ARG A 682 -6.55 -9.74 -9.55
C ARG A 682 -7.07 -10.37 -10.84
N GLY A 683 -6.38 -11.39 -11.36
CA GLY A 683 -6.69 -12.04 -12.64
C GLY A 683 -7.76 -13.14 -12.52
N PRO A 684 -8.49 -13.46 -13.60
CA PRO A 684 -9.54 -14.48 -13.58
C PRO A 684 -9.01 -15.92 -13.56
N SER A 685 -7.71 -16.13 -13.76
CA SER A 685 -7.12 -17.44 -14.02
C SER A 685 -5.98 -17.77 -13.07
N LEU A 686 -5.97 -19.00 -12.55
CA LEU A 686 -4.88 -19.55 -11.75
C LEU A 686 -3.55 -19.62 -12.56
N PRO A 687 -2.38 -19.52 -11.89
CA PRO A 687 -1.09 -19.69 -12.54
C PRO A 687 -0.90 -21.11 -13.08
N THR A 688 -0.42 -21.23 -14.33
CA THR A 688 -0.18 -22.52 -14.98
C THR A 688 1.30 -22.93 -14.99
N VAL A 689 2.20 -21.94 -14.96
CA VAL A 689 3.66 -22.11 -14.97
C VAL A 689 4.18 -22.17 -13.54
N ASP A 690 5.01 -23.18 -13.27
CA ASP A 690 5.55 -23.46 -11.94
C ASP A 690 6.68 -22.49 -11.54
N ALA A 691 6.57 -21.89 -10.35
CA ALA A 691 7.53 -20.95 -9.80
C ALA A 691 8.50 -21.58 -8.78
N THR A 692 8.33 -22.86 -8.45
CA THR A 692 9.02 -23.50 -7.33
C THR A 692 10.54 -23.41 -7.44
N SER A 693 11.11 -23.76 -8.59
CA SER A 693 12.56 -23.76 -8.79
C SER A 693 13.17 -22.36 -8.73
N SER A 694 12.49 -21.35 -9.28
CA SER A 694 12.92 -19.95 -9.21
C SER A 694 12.97 -19.44 -7.77
N ILE A 695 11.92 -19.69 -6.99
CA ILE A 695 11.85 -19.28 -5.59
C ILE A 695 12.87 -20.06 -4.75
N GLN A 696 13.00 -21.38 -4.96
CA GLN A 696 14.00 -22.18 -4.25
C GLN A 696 15.43 -21.74 -4.56
N SER A 697 15.72 -21.32 -5.79
CA SER A 697 17.04 -20.78 -6.15
C SER A 697 17.37 -19.53 -5.35
N ALA A 698 16.41 -18.60 -5.19
CA ALA A 698 16.60 -17.42 -4.35
C ALA A 698 16.81 -17.77 -2.87
N LEU A 699 16.03 -18.73 -2.34
CA LEU A 699 16.21 -19.25 -0.98
C LEU A 699 17.60 -19.86 -0.76
N ASN A 700 18.09 -20.64 -1.74
CA ASN A 700 19.42 -21.23 -1.69
C ASN A 700 20.52 -20.16 -1.71
N ASP A 701 20.41 -19.16 -2.58
CA ASP A 701 21.39 -18.07 -2.67
C ASP A 701 21.44 -17.22 -1.39
N ALA A 702 20.27 -16.92 -0.81
CA ALA A 702 20.18 -16.24 0.48
C ALA A 702 20.83 -17.08 1.60
N GLY A 703 20.54 -18.38 1.64
CA GLY A 703 21.13 -19.30 2.61
C GLY A 703 22.65 -19.42 2.49
N ASN A 704 23.15 -19.61 1.26
CA ASN A 704 24.58 -19.69 0.96
C ASN A 704 25.33 -18.40 1.34
N ALA A 705 24.65 -17.25 1.26
CA ALA A 705 25.18 -15.95 1.65
C ALA A 705 24.99 -15.64 3.16
N GLY A 706 24.50 -16.60 3.96
CA GLY A 706 24.38 -16.48 5.42
C GLY A 706 23.08 -15.83 5.92
N GLY A 707 22.06 -15.71 5.08
CA GLY A 707 20.74 -15.17 5.44
C GLY A 707 20.28 -14.03 4.53
N GLY A 708 19.06 -13.55 4.73
CA GLY A 708 18.47 -12.51 3.88
C GLY A 708 16.96 -12.62 3.79
N VAL A 709 16.34 -11.70 3.05
CA VAL A 709 14.91 -11.72 2.75
C VAL A 709 14.73 -12.11 1.29
N VAL A 710 14.12 -13.27 1.05
CA VAL A 710 13.63 -13.68 -0.26
C VAL A 710 12.22 -13.12 -0.42
N TYR A 711 12.11 -12.11 -1.28
CA TYR A 711 10.90 -11.34 -1.46
C TYR A 711 10.09 -11.87 -2.64
N VAL A 712 8.80 -12.11 -2.40
CA VAL A 712 7.82 -12.58 -3.36
C VAL A 712 6.77 -11.48 -3.54
N PRO A 713 6.86 -10.67 -4.61
CA PRO A 713 5.91 -9.58 -4.85
C PRO A 713 4.45 -10.04 -4.95
N ALA A 714 3.52 -9.08 -4.98
CA ALA A 714 2.11 -9.41 -5.16
C ALA A 714 1.90 -10.12 -6.52
N GLY A 715 1.19 -11.25 -6.47
CA GLY A 715 1.03 -12.19 -7.58
C GLY A 715 0.57 -13.56 -7.06
N TRP A 716 0.02 -14.37 -7.97
CA TRP A 716 -0.29 -15.77 -7.67
C TRP A 716 0.75 -16.69 -8.30
N TYR A 717 1.36 -17.54 -7.47
CA TYR A 717 2.50 -18.38 -7.82
C TYR A 717 2.12 -19.85 -7.70
N LYS A 718 2.24 -20.61 -8.79
CA LYS A 718 2.06 -22.06 -8.73
C LYS A 718 3.28 -22.69 -8.06
N ILE A 719 3.04 -23.49 -7.02
CA ILE A 719 4.05 -24.24 -6.29
C ILE A 719 3.73 -25.73 -6.42
N SER A 720 4.47 -26.45 -7.28
CA SER A 720 4.24 -27.88 -7.52
C SER A 720 5.02 -28.79 -6.58
N THR A 721 6.09 -28.29 -5.93
CA THR A 721 6.85 -29.02 -4.90
C THR A 721 7.22 -28.09 -3.74
N HIS A 722 7.66 -28.66 -2.62
CA HIS A 722 7.97 -27.94 -1.40
C HIS A 722 9.16 -26.99 -1.53
N LEU A 723 9.17 -25.97 -0.66
CA LEU A 723 10.23 -24.99 -0.49
C LEU A 723 10.92 -25.20 0.86
N THR A 724 12.24 -25.14 0.85
CA THR A 724 13.10 -25.18 2.05
C THR A 724 13.69 -23.80 2.28
N ILE A 725 13.36 -23.19 3.42
CA ILE A 725 13.82 -21.86 3.83
C ILE A 725 15.02 -22.06 4.77
N PRO A 726 16.26 -21.71 4.39
CA PRO A 726 17.44 -21.94 5.23
C PRO A 726 17.46 -21.13 6.53
N ALA A 727 18.37 -21.49 7.44
CA ALA A 727 18.66 -20.70 8.63
C ALA A 727 18.92 -19.22 8.29
N ASN A 728 18.40 -18.31 9.11
CA ASN A 728 18.54 -16.87 8.95
C ASN A 728 18.00 -16.31 7.61
N VAL A 729 17.16 -17.05 6.90
CA VAL A 729 16.46 -16.60 5.69
C VAL A 729 14.97 -16.41 6.00
N GLU A 730 14.38 -15.37 5.44
CA GLU A 730 12.94 -15.13 5.45
C GLU A 730 12.35 -15.27 4.05
N LEU A 731 11.27 -16.05 3.91
CA LEU A 731 10.39 -15.98 2.75
C LEU A 731 9.30 -14.94 3.02
N ARG A 732 9.33 -13.81 2.30
CA ARG A 732 8.49 -12.64 2.58
C ARG A 732 7.58 -12.32 1.39
N GLY A 733 6.27 -12.31 1.60
CA GLY A 733 5.30 -11.77 0.64
C GLY A 733 5.20 -10.24 0.68
N ALA A 734 4.36 -9.68 -0.18
CA ALA A 734 4.26 -8.24 -0.40
C ALA A 734 3.59 -7.45 0.74
N SER A 735 2.89 -8.12 1.65
CA SER A 735 2.16 -7.44 2.71
C SER A 735 3.02 -7.17 3.94
N SER A 736 2.89 -5.96 4.49
CA SER A 736 3.46 -5.59 5.79
C SER A 736 2.47 -5.68 6.95
N VAL A 737 1.21 -6.05 6.67
CA VAL A 737 0.13 -6.32 7.63
C VAL A 737 -0.56 -7.67 7.33
N PRO A 738 -1.37 -8.24 8.24
CA PRO A 738 -2.15 -9.46 7.94
C PRO A 738 -3.04 -9.30 6.70
N GLN A 739 -3.23 -10.39 5.94
CA GLN A 739 -4.15 -10.42 4.78
C GLN A 739 -5.02 -11.69 4.75
N ARG A 740 -6.26 -11.55 4.26
CA ARG A 740 -7.23 -12.65 4.11
C ARG A 740 -7.92 -12.51 2.76
N ASP A 741 -8.59 -13.54 2.28
CA ASP A 741 -9.33 -13.50 1.02
C ASP A 741 -10.54 -12.57 1.08
N GLU A 742 -10.80 -11.93 -0.05
CA GLU A 742 -11.92 -11.01 -0.30
C GLU A 742 -12.72 -11.51 -1.49
N ASP A 743 -14.03 -11.70 -1.31
CA ASP A 743 -15.01 -12.25 -2.25
C ASP A 743 -14.82 -11.78 -3.70
N GLY A 744 -14.06 -12.53 -4.50
CA GLY A 744 -13.77 -12.19 -5.90
C GLY A 744 -12.76 -11.06 -6.14
N TYR A 745 -12.24 -10.41 -5.08
CA TYR A 745 -11.27 -9.32 -5.15
C TYR A 745 -9.94 -9.62 -4.47
N SER A 746 -9.69 -10.90 -4.17
CA SER A 746 -8.50 -11.36 -3.49
C SER A 746 -7.24 -10.98 -4.26
N ALA A 747 -6.20 -10.46 -3.58
CA ALA A 747 -4.94 -10.02 -4.21
C ALA A 747 -3.69 -10.38 -3.37
N GLY A 748 -2.65 -9.54 -3.33
CA GLY A 748 -1.42 -9.80 -2.57
C GLY A 748 -0.60 -11.00 -3.09
N THR A 749 0.26 -11.56 -2.24
CA THR A 749 1.10 -12.71 -2.56
C THR A 749 0.40 -14.01 -2.16
N VAL A 750 0.18 -14.89 -3.13
CA VAL A 750 -0.46 -16.21 -2.90
C VAL A 750 0.38 -17.34 -3.47
N LEU A 751 0.73 -18.31 -2.63
CA LEU A 751 1.32 -19.57 -3.03
C LEU A 751 0.21 -20.60 -3.26
N MET A 752 0.03 -20.99 -4.52
CA MET A 752 -0.95 -21.98 -4.96
C MET A 752 -0.29 -23.37 -4.91
N ALA A 753 -0.60 -24.13 -3.85
CA ALA A 753 0.08 -25.39 -3.53
C ALA A 753 -0.58 -26.60 -4.20
N TYR A 754 0.20 -27.35 -4.97
CA TYR A 754 -0.26 -28.55 -5.68
C TYR A 754 0.36 -29.87 -5.19
N GLU A 755 1.40 -29.82 -4.35
CA GLU A 755 2.01 -31.01 -3.75
C GLU A 755 1.18 -31.56 -2.57
N GLY A 756 1.26 -32.86 -2.32
CA GLY A 756 0.80 -33.47 -1.07
C GLY A 756 -0.68 -33.88 -1.02
N HIS A 757 -1.41 -33.75 -2.13
CA HIS A 757 -2.83 -34.12 -2.20
C HIS A 757 -3.06 -35.59 -1.82
N ASN A 758 -3.96 -35.81 -0.84
CA ASN A 758 -4.38 -37.14 -0.37
C ASN A 758 -3.21 -38.01 0.14
N THR A 759 -2.27 -37.40 0.87
CA THR A 759 -1.12 -38.11 1.44
C THR A 759 -1.55 -39.02 2.59
N SER A 760 -1.08 -40.27 2.61
CA SER A 760 -1.47 -41.27 3.63
C SER A 760 -0.99 -40.97 5.04
N ASN A 761 0.18 -40.33 5.19
CA ASN A 761 0.78 -39.96 6.48
C ASN A 761 1.07 -38.43 6.51
N PRO A 762 0.02 -37.59 6.51
CA PRO A 762 0.18 -36.15 6.36
C PRO A 762 0.93 -35.51 7.53
N GLU A 763 0.94 -36.10 8.71
CA GLU A 763 1.63 -35.57 9.88
C GLU A 763 3.16 -35.65 9.77
N THR A 764 3.69 -36.64 9.02
CA THR A 764 5.14 -36.89 8.90
C THR A 764 5.70 -36.60 7.51
N ALA A 765 4.86 -36.53 6.49
CA ALA A 765 5.26 -36.15 5.14
C ALA A 765 5.86 -34.73 5.10
N THR A 766 6.70 -34.47 4.09
CA THR A 766 7.36 -33.17 3.89
C THR A 766 6.33 -32.05 3.83
N ALA A 767 6.58 -30.98 4.58
CA ALA A 767 5.72 -29.81 4.60
C ALA A 767 5.93 -28.97 3.34
N LEU A 768 4.91 -28.21 2.91
CA LEU A 768 5.03 -27.31 1.77
C LEU A 768 6.17 -26.29 1.98
N LEU A 769 6.24 -25.68 3.17
CA LEU A 769 7.29 -24.75 3.56
C LEU A 769 8.03 -25.31 4.78
N THR A 770 9.33 -25.59 4.64
CA THR A 770 10.16 -26.05 5.77
C THR A 770 11.11 -24.94 6.21
N LEU A 771 10.92 -24.41 7.42
CA LEU A 771 11.80 -23.44 8.08
C LEU A 771 13.02 -24.19 8.63
N ASN A 772 14.04 -24.36 7.79
CA ASN A 772 15.15 -25.27 7.98
C ASN A 772 16.37 -24.61 8.63
N GLY A 773 16.24 -24.33 9.92
CA GLY A 773 17.32 -23.88 10.78
C GLY A 773 16.95 -22.67 11.65
N ASN A 774 17.90 -22.22 12.46
CA ASN A 774 17.65 -21.15 13.42
C ASN A 774 17.28 -19.84 12.71
N ARG A 775 16.26 -19.13 13.21
CA ARG A 775 15.77 -17.86 12.64
C ARG A 775 15.30 -17.95 11.18
N ALA A 776 14.99 -19.15 10.67
CA ALA A 776 14.26 -19.28 9.42
C ALA A 776 12.80 -18.82 9.64
N GLY A 777 12.26 -18.03 8.72
CA GLY A 777 10.91 -17.48 8.88
C GLY A 777 10.14 -17.30 7.60
N VAL A 778 8.83 -17.10 7.75
CA VAL A 778 7.92 -16.78 6.66
C VAL A 778 6.94 -15.70 7.10
N SER A 779 6.68 -14.72 6.22
CA SER A 779 5.78 -13.63 6.55
C SER A 779 5.03 -13.03 5.37
N GLY A 780 3.82 -12.50 5.63
CA GLY A 780 3.12 -11.56 4.75
C GLY A 780 2.61 -12.14 3.43
N LEU A 781 2.30 -13.44 3.41
CA LEU A 781 1.78 -14.15 2.25
C LEU A 781 0.62 -15.07 2.63
N ARG A 782 -0.08 -15.56 1.61
CA ARG A 782 -1.16 -16.54 1.77
C ARG A 782 -0.83 -17.84 1.05
N VAL A 783 -1.36 -18.94 1.56
CA VAL A 783 -1.26 -20.26 0.91
C VAL A 783 -2.65 -20.80 0.66
N PHE A 784 -2.88 -21.25 -0.56
CA PHE A 784 -4.14 -21.83 -0.99
C PHE A 784 -3.90 -23.16 -1.69
N TYR A 785 -4.78 -24.14 -1.47
CA TYR A 785 -4.69 -25.47 -2.05
C TYR A 785 -5.82 -25.67 -3.07
N PRO A 786 -5.63 -25.37 -4.37
CA PRO A 786 -6.72 -25.37 -5.36
C PRO A 786 -7.47 -26.70 -5.48
N ASN A 787 -6.80 -27.81 -5.19
CA ASN A 787 -7.38 -29.16 -5.30
C ASN A 787 -8.05 -29.65 -4.01
N ASN A 788 -7.97 -28.90 -2.89
CA ASN A 788 -8.61 -29.26 -1.63
C ASN A 788 -9.92 -28.47 -1.44
N ASN A 789 -10.86 -28.66 -2.37
CA ASN A 789 -12.18 -28.05 -2.34
C ASN A 789 -13.15 -28.92 -1.52
N PRO A 790 -13.69 -28.45 -0.38
CA PRO A 790 -14.62 -29.23 0.43
C PRO A 790 -15.90 -29.67 -0.29
N ALA A 791 -16.32 -28.94 -1.33
CA ALA A 791 -17.48 -29.34 -2.14
C ALA A 791 -17.27 -30.70 -2.84
N ASN A 792 -16.01 -31.11 -3.02
CA ASN A 792 -15.62 -32.39 -3.60
C ASN A 792 -15.15 -33.42 -2.55
N GLY A 793 -15.28 -33.09 -1.27
CA GLY A 793 -14.71 -33.84 -0.15
C GLY A 793 -13.31 -33.37 0.22
N VAL A 794 -13.09 -33.13 1.52
CA VAL A 794 -11.77 -32.77 2.06
C VAL A 794 -10.85 -33.98 2.02
N VAL A 795 -9.61 -33.79 1.56
CA VAL A 795 -8.57 -34.83 1.59
C VAL A 795 -7.39 -34.41 2.46
N PRO A 796 -6.61 -35.38 3.00
CA PRO A 796 -5.45 -35.05 3.80
C PRO A 796 -4.31 -34.41 2.99
N TYR A 797 -3.68 -33.40 3.58
CA TYR A 797 -2.46 -32.76 3.07
C TYR A 797 -1.40 -32.69 4.19
N PRO A 798 -0.10 -32.72 3.84
CA PRO A 798 0.97 -32.43 4.78
C PRO A 798 0.83 -31.05 5.43
N TYR A 799 1.63 -30.80 6.46
CA TYR A 799 1.70 -29.46 7.04
C TYR A 799 2.06 -28.41 5.99
N MET A 800 1.37 -27.28 6.03
CA MET A 800 1.69 -26.11 5.22
C MET A 800 3.06 -25.54 5.60
N ILE A 801 3.34 -25.42 6.90
CA ILE A 801 4.61 -24.93 7.43
C ILE A 801 5.14 -25.91 8.48
N ARG A 802 6.44 -26.24 8.42
CA ARG A 802 7.14 -26.98 9.48
C ARG A 802 8.40 -26.26 9.93
N GLY A 803 8.55 -26.09 11.24
CA GLY A 803 9.76 -25.56 11.88
C GLY A 803 10.79 -26.65 12.14
N ASN A 804 12.04 -26.41 11.74
CA ASN A 804 13.20 -27.28 12.02
C ASN A 804 14.38 -26.46 12.56
N GLY A 805 14.17 -25.73 13.66
CA GLY A 805 15.18 -24.88 14.29
C GLY A 805 14.64 -24.07 15.46
N SER A 806 15.51 -23.30 16.12
CA SER A 806 15.11 -22.38 17.19
C SER A 806 14.84 -20.97 16.64
N SER A 807 13.99 -20.21 17.31
CA SER A 807 13.59 -18.86 16.91
C SER A 807 13.03 -18.79 15.49
N THR A 808 12.38 -19.88 15.03
CA THR A 808 11.58 -19.86 13.81
C THR A 808 10.38 -18.95 14.00
N TYR A 809 9.91 -18.34 12.92
CA TYR A 809 8.77 -17.43 13.00
C TYR A 809 7.83 -17.53 11.81
N VAL A 810 6.54 -17.41 12.10
CA VAL A 810 5.43 -17.46 11.15
C VAL A 810 4.54 -16.26 11.41
N VAL A 811 4.56 -15.27 10.51
CA VAL A 811 3.95 -13.95 10.77
C VAL A 811 3.00 -13.55 9.65
N ASN A 812 1.79 -13.11 9.95
CA ASN A 812 0.84 -12.59 8.94
C ASN A 812 0.59 -13.58 7.79
N ILE A 813 0.27 -14.84 8.12
CA ILE A 813 0.00 -15.90 7.15
C ILE A 813 -1.50 -16.18 7.07
N GLY A 814 -2.06 -16.07 5.87
CA GLY A 814 -3.46 -16.45 5.59
C GLY A 814 -3.56 -17.79 4.89
N THR A 815 -4.58 -18.59 5.24
CA THR A 815 -4.94 -19.78 4.45
C THR A 815 -6.43 -20.10 4.55
N ALA A 816 -7.05 -20.41 3.42
CA ALA A 816 -8.49 -20.70 3.39
C ALA A 816 -8.82 -22.19 3.53
N ASN A 817 -7.85 -23.09 3.39
CA ASN A 817 -8.13 -24.54 3.29
C ASN A 817 -6.94 -25.46 3.57
N ALA A 818 -5.99 -25.03 4.40
CA ALA A 818 -4.91 -25.92 4.85
C ALA A 818 -5.48 -27.08 5.68
N TYR A 819 -5.07 -28.31 5.37
CA TYR A 819 -5.46 -29.47 6.18
C TYR A 819 -4.75 -29.45 7.53
N ASN A 820 -3.42 -29.37 7.49
CA ASN A 820 -2.53 -29.18 8.63
C ASN A 820 -1.77 -27.86 8.40
N ALA A 821 -1.85 -26.88 9.29
CA ALA A 821 -1.29 -25.55 9.02
C ALA A 821 0.17 -25.41 9.50
N VAL A 822 0.45 -25.47 10.80
CA VAL A 822 1.79 -25.22 11.35
C VAL A 822 2.24 -26.34 12.28
N ASP A 823 3.40 -26.93 12.00
CA ASP A 823 4.07 -27.92 12.84
C ASP A 823 5.39 -27.41 13.40
N LEU A 824 5.42 -27.25 14.72
CA LEU A 824 6.58 -26.91 15.55
C LEU A 824 6.85 -28.04 16.55
N SER A 825 6.38 -29.26 16.24
CA SER A 825 6.41 -30.42 17.11
C SER A 825 7.29 -31.55 16.62
N THR A 826 7.39 -31.76 15.30
CA THR A 826 8.26 -32.79 14.72
C THR A 826 9.72 -32.60 15.12
N TYR A 827 10.18 -31.34 15.16
CA TYR A 827 11.52 -30.97 15.59
C TYR A 827 11.44 -29.94 16.72
N ARG A 828 12.37 -30.03 17.67
CA ARG A 828 12.47 -29.09 18.79
C ARG A 828 12.58 -27.64 18.29
N ASN A 829 11.64 -26.79 18.69
CA ASN A 829 11.52 -25.38 18.30
C ASN A 829 11.47 -24.48 19.54
N ASP A 830 12.64 -24.19 20.11
CA ASP A 830 12.76 -23.24 21.21
C ASP A 830 12.58 -21.80 20.72
N ASN A 831 11.90 -20.95 21.48
CA ASN A 831 11.65 -19.52 21.19
C ASN A 831 10.94 -19.26 19.86
N HIS A 832 10.08 -20.18 19.42
CA HIS A 832 9.29 -19.97 18.20
C HIS A 832 8.28 -18.83 18.39
N TYR A 833 7.91 -18.20 17.28
CA TYR A 833 6.96 -17.09 17.27
C TYR A 833 5.93 -17.26 16.15
N VAL A 834 4.68 -17.50 16.52
CA VAL A 834 3.55 -17.56 15.59
C VAL A 834 2.66 -16.36 15.85
N HIS A 835 2.49 -15.52 14.85
CA HIS A 835 1.67 -14.32 14.95
C HIS A 835 0.78 -14.18 13.72
N ARG A 836 -0.52 -13.99 13.92
CA ARG A 836 -1.46 -13.73 12.82
C ARG A 836 -1.45 -14.81 11.74
N VAL A 837 -1.60 -16.05 12.19
CA VAL A 837 -1.97 -17.17 11.31
C VAL A 837 -3.49 -17.27 11.34
N VAL A 838 -4.13 -16.94 10.21
CA VAL A 838 -5.59 -16.75 10.15
C VAL A 838 -6.23 -17.45 8.95
N GLY A 839 -7.49 -17.84 9.09
CA GLY A 839 -8.31 -18.36 8.00
C GLY A 839 -9.07 -19.61 8.40
N LEU A 840 -8.84 -20.76 7.76
CA LEU A 840 -9.48 -22.03 8.12
C LEU A 840 -8.48 -23.19 8.10
N PHE A 841 -8.53 -24.01 9.14
CA PHE A 841 -7.75 -25.24 9.25
C PHE A 841 -8.68 -26.45 9.29
N LEU A 842 -8.45 -27.45 8.43
CA LEU A 842 -9.39 -28.57 8.29
C LEU A 842 -9.13 -29.72 9.29
N ASN A 843 -7.95 -29.76 9.92
CA ASN A 843 -7.58 -30.79 10.91
C ASN A 843 -6.68 -30.27 12.05
N ASN A 844 -5.46 -29.81 11.77
CA ASN A 844 -4.58 -29.25 12.81
C ASN A 844 -4.20 -27.81 12.43
N GLY A 845 -4.49 -26.86 13.33
CA GLY A 845 -4.03 -25.47 13.21
C GLY A 845 -2.53 -25.38 13.53
N ILE A 846 -2.20 -25.17 14.80
CA ILE A 846 -0.82 -25.02 15.26
C ILE A 846 -0.47 -26.14 16.24
N VAL A 847 0.61 -26.87 16.00
CA VAL A 847 1.08 -27.97 16.85
C VAL A 847 2.48 -27.67 17.36
N VAL A 848 2.66 -27.65 18.67
CA VAL A 848 3.94 -27.38 19.34
C VAL A 848 4.38 -28.61 20.14
N GLY A 849 5.64 -29.00 19.98
CA GLY A 849 6.24 -30.13 20.69
C GLY A 849 7.06 -29.69 21.91
N ASN A 850 8.10 -30.46 22.23
CA ASN A 850 9.05 -30.09 23.27
C ASN A 850 9.75 -28.76 22.95
N SER A 851 9.53 -27.76 23.81
CA SER A 851 10.17 -26.43 23.74
C SER A 851 10.34 -25.84 25.15
N THR A 852 11.30 -24.94 25.28
CA THR A 852 11.59 -24.21 26.53
C THR A 852 10.74 -22.96 26.69
N THR A 853 10.41 -22.27 25.60
CA THR A 853 9.54 -21.10 25.57
C THR A 853 9.02 -20.92 24.14
N GLY A 854 7.81 -20.39 23.99
CA GLY A 854 7.15 -20.17 22.69
C GLY A 854 5.99 -19.19 22.83
N TRP A 855 5.63 -18.56 21.72
CA TRP A 855 4.50 -17.63 21.65
C TRP A 855 3.64 -17.88 20.42
N ILE A 856 2.33 -17.98 20.66
CA ILE A 856 1.27 -18.02 19.67
C ILE A 856 0.33 -16.84 19.95
N ASP A 857 0.25 -15.87 19.05
CA ASP A 857 -0.52 -14.65 19.25
C ASP A 857 -1.43 -14.32 18.05
N ASN A 858 -2.64 -13.87 18.33
CA ASN A 858 -3.62 -13.40 17.35
C ASN A 858 -3.95 -14.44 16.26
N VAL A 859 -4.30 -15.66 16.67
CA VAL A 859 -4.61 -16.77 15.77
C VAL A 859 -6.12 -16.96 15.70
N LEU A 860 -6.65 -17.02 14.48
CA LEU A 860 -8.09 -17.12 14.24
C LEU A 860 -8.41 -18.17 13.18
N THR A 861 -9.33 -19.07 13.50
CA THR A 861 -9.94 -19.97 12.51
C THR A 861 -11.44 -19.74 12.43
N ASN A 862 -11.94 -19.57 11.20
CA ASN A 862 -13.36 -19.50 10.90
C ASN A 862 -13.65 -20.05 9.49
N GLY A 863 -14.64 -20.94 9.43
CA GLY A 863 -15.14 -21.57 8.21
C GLY A 863 -15.53 -20.59 7.10
N ASN A 864 -15.99 -19.37 7.41
CA ASN A 864 -16.29 -18.39 6.36
C ASN A 864 -15.08 -18.11 5.44
N ALA A 865 -13.84 -18.26 5.91
CA ALA A 865 -12.62 -18.03 5.11
C ALA A 865 -12.66 -18.78 3.77
N ILE A 866 -13.11 -20.03 3.78
CA ILE A 866 -13.14 -20.88 2.59
C ILE A 866 -14.20 -20.45 1.57
N THR A 867 -15.22 -19.72 2.02
CA THR A 867 -16.30 -19.22 1.15
C THR A 867 -15.99 -17.85 0.57
N ARG A 868 -14.96 -17.16 1.10
CA ARG A 868 -14.57 -15.80 0.72
C ARG A 868 -13.47 -15.73 -0.33
N ILE A 869 -13.09 -16.87 -0.91
CA ILE A 869 -11.95 -16.92 -1.84
C ILE A 869 -12.23 -16.15 -3.14
N GLY A 870 -11.22 -15.45 -3.65
CA GLY A 870 -11.30 -14.67 -4.89
C GLY A 870 -10.64 -15.33 -6.11
N TYR A 871 -10.46 -16.65 -6.12
CA TYR A 871 -9.62 -17.36 -7.09
C TYR A 871 -10.37 -17.96 -8.30
N ASN A 872 -11.69 -17.76 -8.40
CA ASN A 872 -12.53 -18.28 -9.49
C ASN A 872 -12.39 -19.79 -9.76
N VAL A 873 -12.21 -20.60 -8.71
CA VAL A 873 -12.13 -22.06 -8.84
C VAL A 873 -13.52 -22.63 -9.11
N PRO A 874 -13.75 -23.37 -10.22
CA PRO A 874 -15.07 -23.91 -10.53
C PRO A 874 -15.57 -24.89 -9.46
N GLY A 875 -16.87 -24.81 -9.15
CA GLY A 875 -17.52 -25.70 -8.19
C GLY A 875 -17.06 -25.51 -6.75
N TRP A 876 -16.47 -24.35 -6.41
CA TRP A 876 -16.07 -24.03 -5.05
C TRP A 876 -17.26 -23.95 -4.09
N VAL A 877 -17.03 -24.27 -2.81
CA VAL A 877 -18.06 -24.21 -1.77
C VAL A 877 -18.63 -22.79 -1.63
N SER A 878 -19.96 -22.68 -1.63
CA SER A 878 -20.68 -21.44 -1.41
C SER A 878 -20.99 -21.21 0.07
N GLY A 879 -21.21 -19.95 0.47
CA GLY A 879 -21.62 -19.60 1.83
C GLY A 879 -22.85 -20.35 2.35
N SER A 880 -23.83 -20.63 1.48
CA SER A 880 -25.04 -21.38 1.83
C SER A 880 -24.79 -22.84 2.21
N ASN A 881 -23.65 -23.41 1.79
CA ASN A 881 -23.28 -24.81 2.04
C ASN A 881 -22.16 -24.93 3.09
N LEU A 882 -21.75 -23.81 3.72
CA LEU A 882 -20.64 -23.78 4.66
C LEU A 882 -20.79 -24.82 5.79
N PHE A 883 -21.96 -24.86 6.42
CA PHE A 883 -22.20 -25.78 7.53
C PHE A 883 -22.25 -27.24 7.09
N SER A 884 -23.02 -27.54 6.05
CA SER A 884 -23.26 -28.90 5.59
C SER A 884 -22.07 -29.57 4.89
N GLN A 885 -21.15 -28.79 4.31
CA GLN A 885 -19.99 -29.31 3.58
C GLN A 885 -18.66 -29.12 4.30
N VAL A 886 -18.55 -28.18 5.24
CA VAL A 886 -17.28 -27.83 5.90
C VAL A 886 -17.38 -27.94 7.40
N ILE A 887 -18.23 -27.12 8.04
CA ILE A 887 -18.19 -26.99 9.51
C ILE A 887 -18.61 -28.30 10.19
N ASP A 888 -19.81 -28.81 9.89
CA ASP A 888 -20.36 -29.97 10.58
C ASP A 888 -19.61 -31.28 10.30
N PRO A 889 -19.32 -31.64 9.02
CA PRO A 889 -18.66 -32.90 8.72
C PRO A 889 -17.13 -32.87 8.85
N VAL A 890 -16.49 -31.69 8.85
CA VAL A 890 -15.02 -31.59 8.86
C VAL A 890 -14.50 -30.91 10.12
N THR A 891 -14.65 -29.58 10.25
CA THR A 891 -13.92 -28.85 11.31
C THR A 891 -14.45 -29.14 12.70
N ARG A 892 -15.77 -29.32 12.88
CA ARG A 892 -16.34 -29.76 14.17
C ARG A 892 -15.94 -31.18 14.56
N GLN A 893 -15.59 -32.02 13.60
CA GLN A 893 -15.14 -33.38 13.86
C GLN A 893 -13.64 -33.44 14.14
N ASN A 894 -12.86 -32.61 13.43
CA ASN A 894 -11.43 -32.82 13.29
C ASN A 894 -10.57 -31.65 13.76
N GLU A 895 -11.03 -30.41 13.71
CA GLU A 895 -10.14 -29.26 13.88
C GLU A 895 -9.68 -29.10 15.34
N LYS A 896 -8.37 -29.10 15.54
CA LYS A 896 -7.70 -28.62 16.75
C LYS A 896 -6.99 -27.32 16.43
N LEU A 897 -7.44 -26.19 17.00
CA LEU A 897 -6.83 -24.89 16.74
C LEU A 897 -5.36 -24.86 17.21
N ILE A 898 -5.12 -25.17 18.49
CA ILE A 898 -3.76 -25.23 19.07
C ILE A 898 -3.58 -26.54 19.83
N VAL A 899 -2.49 -27.26 19.54
CA VAL A 899 -2.09 -28.48 20.23
C VAL A 899 -0.71 -28.30 20.85
N ILE A 900 -0.59 -28.48 22.15
CA ILE A 900 0.68 -28.41 22.89
C ILE A 900 1.05 -29.80 23.40
N ASN A 901 2.26 -30.26 23.10
CA ASN A 901 2.77 -31.56 23.50
C ASN A 901 4.22 -31.47 23.96
N GLY A 902 4.42 -30.99 25.20
CA GLY A 902 5.70 -31.03 25.91
C GLY A 902 6.40 -29.69 26.05
N ALA A 903 5.77 -28.59 25.65
CA ALA A 903 6.28 -27.23 25.89
C ALA A 903 6.24 -26.88 27.39
N SER A 904 7.24 -26.15 27.89
CA SER A 904 7.41 -25.86 29.33
C SER A 904 7.21 -24.40 29.74
N ASN A 905 7.03 -23.49 28.78
CA ASN A 905 6.67 -22.08 29.02
C ASN A 905 5.99 -21.51 27.78
N GLU A 906 4.88 -22.13 27.40
CA GLU A 906 4.15 -21.76 26.19
C GLU A 906 3.15 -20.63 26.49
N TRP A 907 3.17 -19.59 25.66
CA TRP A 907 2.24 -18.48 25.72
C TRP A 907 1.28 -18.50 24.54
N VAL A 908 -0.01 -18.46 24.83
CA VAL A 908 -1.08 -18.29 23.85
C VAL A 908 -1.80 -16.99 24.15
N SER A 909 -1.91 -16.07 23.21
CA SER A 909 -2.68 -14.84 23.39
C SER A 909 -3.61 -14.56 22.21
N ASN A 910 -4.80 -14.06 22.51
CA ASN A 910 -5.76 -13.60 21.51
C ASN A 910 -6.05 -14.68 20.44
N ALA A 911 -6.47 -15.85 20.89
CA ALA A 911 -6.73 -17.00 20.02
C ALA A 911 -8.23 -17.31 19.98
N PHE A 912 -8.78 -17.54 18.78
CA PHE A 912 -10.21 -17.80 18.61
C PHE A 912 -10.50 -18.89 17.58
N ALA A 913 -11.40 -19.82 17.92
CA ALA A 913 -11.89 -20.84 17.00
C ALA A 913 -13.41 -20.78 16.81
N TYR A 914 -13.86 -20.68 15.56
CA TYR A 914 -15.27 -20.83 15.20
C TYR A 914 -15.50 -22.15 14.45
N GLY A 915 -16.40 -23.00 14.94
CA GLY A 915 -16.78 -24.23 14.26
C GLY A 915 -15.76 -25.37 14.37
N ALA A 916 -14.89 -25.37 15.38
CA ALA A 916 -13.83 -26.36 15.58
C ALA A 916 -14.24 -27.54 16.48
N ASN A 917 -13.38 -28.55 16.63
CA ASN A 917 -13.53 -29.59 17.65
C ASN A 917 -12.88 -29.16 18.98
N LEU A 918 -11.61 -28.75 18.94
CA LEU A 918 -10.84 -28.33 20.12
C LEU A 918 -10.23 -26.94 19.91
N GLY A 919 -10.39 -26.06 20.90
CA GLY A 919 -9.68 -24.77 20.96
C GLY A 919 -8.21 -24.97 21.33
N LEU A 920 -7.92 -25.01 22.64
CA LEU A 920 -6.59 -25.32 23.18
C LEU A 920 -6.53 -26.76 23.69
N TYR A 921 -5.67 -27.58 23.10
CA TYR A 921 -5.46 -28.96 23.51
C TYR A 921 -4.03 -29.20 24.03
N VAL A 922 -3.88 -29.35 25.34
CA VAL A 922 -2.60 -29.65 26.00
C VAL A 922 -2.51 -31.15 26.26
N LYS A 923 -1.74 -31.86 25.42
CA LYS A 923 -1.42 -33.27 25.63
C LYS A 923 -0.46 -33.45 26.81
N SER A 924 0.56 -32.61 26.87
CA SER A 924 1.58 -32.54 27.92
C SER A 924 2.22 -31.15 27.93
N GLY A 925 2.87 -30.75 29.03
CA GLY A 925 3.53 -29.46 29.17
C GLY A 925 2.77 -28.42 30.00
N THR A 926 3.18 -27.16 29.92
CA THR A 926 2.59 -26.05 30.69
C THR A 926 2.33 -24.84 29.81
N VAL A 927 1.08 -24.35 29.85
CA VAL A 927 0.60 -23.26 28.99
C VAL A 927 -0.01 -22.13 29.82
N ASN A 928 0.32 -20.90 29.46
CA ASN A 928 -0.38 -19.69 29.90
C ASN A 928 -1.14 -19.10 28.70
N ALA A 929 -2.46 -19.03 28.80
CA ALA A 929 -3.33 -18.51 27.74
C ALA A 929 -4.01 -17.21 28.20
N VAL A 930 -3.98 -16.17 27.38
CA VAL A 930 -4.66 -14.87 27.60
C VAL A 930 -5.67 -14.64 26.49
N ASN A 931 -6.91 -14.24 26.82
CA ASN A 931 -7.98 -13.99 25.85
C ASN A 931 -8.17 -15.18 24.89
N LEU A 932 -8.59 -16.32 25.43
CA LEU A 932 -8.91 -17.51 24.61
C LEU A 932 -10.41 -17.56 24.30
N GLY A 933 -10.78 -17.88 23.06
CA GLY A 933 -12.19 -17.97 22.67
C GLY A 933 -12.54 -19.16 21.80
N THR A 934 -13.76 -19.67 21.94
CA THR A 934 -14.35 -20.62 20.98
C THR A 934 -15.84 -20.38 20.79
N ASP A 935 -16.33 -20.58 19.58
CA ASP A 935 -17.73 -20.52 19.24
C ASP A 935 -18.09 -21.73 18.37
N ASN A 936 -19.29 -22.29 18.59
CA ASN A 936 -19.88 -23.31 17.72
C ASN A 936 -19.08 -24.61 17.64
N LEU A 937 -18.53 -25.06 18.77
CA LEU A 937 -17.81 -26.33 18.87
C LEU A 937 -18.68 -27.55 18.51
N GLY A 938 -18.03 -28.58 17.98
CA GLY A 938 -18.64 -29.88 17.70
C GLY A 938 -19.02 -30.66 18.97
N THR A 939 -19.85 -31.70 18.81
CA THR A 939 -20.22 -32.61 19.91
C THR A 939 -18.97 -33.24 20.53
N GLY A 940 -18.83 -33.13 21.86
CA GLY A 940 -17.64 -33.60 22.58
C GLY A 940 -16.41 -32.70 22.47
N GLY A 941 -16.56 -31.53 21.83
CA GLY A 941 -15.51 -30.52 21.72
C GLY A 941 -15.29 -29.72 23.01
N TYR A 942 -14.08 -29.19 23.15
CA TYR A 942 -13.64 -28.44 24.34
C TYR A 942 -12.99 -27.11 23.94
N THR A 943 -13.27 -26.06 24.72
CA THR A 943 -12.50 -24.81 24.63
C THR A 943 -11.07 -25.05 25.12
N VAL A 944 -10.92 -25.77 26.24
CA VAL A 944 -9.61 -26.16 26.80
C VAL A 944 -9.62 -27.63 27.21
N LYS A 945 -8.80 -28.46 26.57
CA LYS A 945 -8.62 -29.87 26.95
C LYS A 945 -7.20 -30.08 27.44
N VAL A 946 -7.03 -30.66 28.62
CA VAL A 946 -5.71 -31.05 29.14
C VAL A 946 -5.73 -32.54 29.47
N ASP A 947 -4.87 -33.32 28.82
CA ASP A 947 -4.71 -34.75 29.13
C ASP A 947 -3.67 -34.95 30.24
N SER A 948 -2.46 -34.44 30.02
CA SER A 948 -1.40 -34.33 31.02
C SER A 948 -0.76 -32.94 30.95
N GLY A 949 -0.13 -32.47 32.04
CA GLY A 949 0.37 -31.10 32.13
C GLY A 949 -0.61 -30.13 32.80
N THR A 950 -0.48 -28.83 32.53
CA THR A 950 -1.33 -27.78 33.14
C THR A 950 -1.61 -26.62 32.19
N ALA A 951 -2.82 -26.07 32.25
CA ALA A 951 -3.16 -24.83 31.54
C ALA A 951 -3.70 -23.77 32.51
N LYS A 952 -3.17 -22.54 32.40
CA LYS A 952 -3.69 -21.35 33.09
C LYS A 952 -4.33 -20.45 32.06
N VAL A 953 -5.62 -20.16 32.21
CA VAL A 953 -6.40 -19.38 31.23
C VAL A 953 -6.91 -18.09 31.86
N MET A 954 -6.44 -16.98 31.32
CA MET A 954 -6.70 -15.61 31.74
C MET A 954 -7.62 -14.97 30.71
N ASN A 955 -8.87 -14.70 31.09
CA ASN A 955 -9.97 -14.40 30.16
C ASN A 955 -10.27 -15.55 29.19
N MET A 956 -11.52 -16.00 29.23
CA MET A 956 -12.01 -17.01 28.33
C MET A 956 -13.42 -16.67 27.85
N MET A 957 -13.64 -16.83 26.56
CA MET A 957 -14.90 -16.61 25.87
C MET A 957 -15.41 -17.91 25.26
N ARG A 958 -16.70 -18.15 25.32
CA ARG A 958 -17.24 -19.42 24.85
C ARG A 958 -18.71 -19.35 24.49
N TYR A 959 -19.04 -19.91 23.32
CA TYR A 959 -20.39 -20.31 22.95
C TYR A 959 -20.44 -21.82 22.66
N ASN A 960 -21.32 -22.55 23.35
CA ASN A 960 -21.60 -24.01 23.26
C ASN A 960 -20.38 -24.96 23.42
N GLY A 961 -20.59 -26.28 23.57
CA GLY A 961 -19.52 -27.31 23.73
C GLY A 961 -19.26 -27.70 25.19
N THR A 962 -18.02 -28.09 25.56
CA THR A 962 -17.58 -28.16 26.98
C THR A 962 -16.49 -27.11 27.27
N THR A 963 -16.59 -26.42 28.41
CA THR A 963 -15.61 -25.39 28.80
C THR A 963 -14.20 -25.97 28.89
N SER A 964 -14.01 -26.93 29.80
CA SER A 964 -12.70 -27.53 29.99
C SER A 964 -12.75 -28.94 30.57
N THR A 965 -11.64 -29.66 30.45
CA THR A 965 -11.37 -30.92 31.18
C THR A 965 -9.89 -31.04 31.54
N GLY A 966 -9.59 -31.78 32.61
CA GLY A 966 -8.23 -31.99 33.13
C GLY A 966 -7.70 -30.85 34.00
N PRO A 967 -6.37 -30.79 34.24
CA PRO A 967 -5.71 -29.81 35.11
C PRO A 967 -5.68 -28.37 34.52
N VAL A 968 -6.84 -27.72 34.53
CA VAL A 968 -7.04 -26.35 34.03
C VAL A 968 -7.38 -25.41 35.19
N THR A 969 -6.80 -24.21 35.19
CA THR A 969 -7.21 -23.11 36.06
C THR A 969 -7.68 -21.94 35.20
N ILE A 970 -8.94 -21.52 35.35
CA ILE A 970 -9.53 -20.39 34.63
C ILE A 970 -9.73 -19.24 35.62
N TYR A 971 -9.20 -18.07 35.28
CA TYR A 971 -9.23 -16.90 36.17
C TYR A 971 -10.36 -15.91 35.84
N ASN A 972 -10.91 -15.93 34.63
CA ASN A 972 -12.04 -15.07 34.30
C ASN A 972 -12.81 -15.67 33.12
N GLU A 973 -13.83 -16.46 33.40
CA GLU A 973 -14.72 -17.01 32.37
C GLU A 973 -15.84 -16.00 32.11
N MET A 974 -16.03 -15.63 30.84
CA MET A 974 -17.07 -14.68 30.47
C MET A 974 -18.47 -15.27 30.68
N HIS A 975 -18.70 -16.54 30.36
CA HIS A 975 -20.01 -17.21 30.50
C HIS A 975 -20.50 -17.35 31.96
N LEU A 976 -21.82 -17.39 32.19
CA LEU A 976 -22.44 -17.64 33.51
C LEU A 976 -22.35 -19.10 33.97
#